data_AF-A0A1Q7TF82-F1
#
_entry.id   AF-A0A1Q7TF82-F1
#
_cell.length_a   1.000
_cell.length_b   1.000
_cell.length_c   1.000
_cell.angle_alpha   90.00
_cell.angle_beta   90.00
_cell.angle_gamma   90.00
#
_symmetry.space_group_name_H-M   'P 1'
#
loop_
_entity.id
_entity.type
_entity.pdbx_description
1 polymer ?
#
loop_
_entity_poly.entity_id
_entity_poly.type
_entity_poly.pdbx_seq_one_letter_code
_entity_poly.pdbx_strand_id
1 'polypeptide(L)'
;MVTMSATIGTASTTSANVRNLGALPGNVYSIAFGINNHGQLVGLSDSHAFLWQNDTMTDLGGGWANGINNLGQAVGGSGTRAVLWEDGAVTDLGTLPGDDYSVAYAINDAGQVVGASCGGTCEWFRAFLWQNGTMTDLGSLGGPSDTIAFGINNVGQIVGRSAEHAFLWDHGTMTDLGVLPTGGGSEARAINDAGQVVGSSGNASVGHHAFLWQNSAMTDLGTLPGDTDSYANGINSAGQVVGTSDRNAFLWDLGTMTNLGTLGGCCGEAHAINDHGQAVGESMLPDQSGRAALWTVSTKPPPPYPIRDLGAPPGDVISWGTAINDAGHVAGHSIGSDSGIWVIRVFLWNNGTFQVLPGLGGTETFALGINEADDVVGYGYNASGLSRAILWQNGNPTDLGTLGGTESGAYGINDRGQVVGWSYNATGQQHAFLWDQGNMTDLGTLPGGSFSTANAINEAGQVVGAGDVASGVVHAFLWQSGTMTDLGPGSANGINDVGQVVGTSGSHAALWENGGMVDLGWGSASSINHAGQIVGYSVGSGEIHGFLWYHGNATDLGTSPNDTSSQAVGINRDGHAVGFSGDQAHAVLWTLPRITPPSPPRFPMRNLGFLPAYNFSSIAYGVNDVGQVVGTSLGANGVGGHAFLWDNGTMTDLGTLGGTQSVANAINNAGQVVGWSTNASGAMHAFLWENGAMTDLGTLAGDSSEAHAINGAGQVVGFSSTSPGWDHAFLWDNGTMIDLGTLGGGPYYDYSSAYGINDAGQVVGWTVNATENTRAFLWDNGTMTDLGPSGAYAINIAGEIVGDFGPNASLWINGAVTDLGTLGGLSSGAFGINQGGQIVGGSDTASGSRAFLWENGTMTDLGVLAADAGSWSYGVNNVGQAVGTSWAPYGASTAFHAVIWTIPRPTLHDVAVRSASASMASADVGVSITITATVVNRGTQPESFDVSAYAGSLLVGTKAVTDLAVGSSQDLSFSWDTSSAAPGSDSIRVEIPPIPYETDVSNNVASGGIVRLAAPVTAQASGTPSATDVGRPISFSCDPTDGTPPYQFFWDFGDGS
;
A
#
# COMPACT_ATOMS: atom_id res chain seq x y z
N MET A 1 -35.85 18.05 -24.58
CA MET A 1 -35.84 17.35 -25.88
C MET A 1 -35.21 18.25 -26.93
N VAL A 2 -33.98 17.96 -27.33
CA VAL A 2 -33.40 18.40 -28.62
C VAL A 2 -32.69 17.16 -29.16
N THR A 3 -33.12 16.66 -30.32
CA THR A 3 -32.55 15.47 -30.95
C THR A 3 -31.47 15.88 -31.95
N MET A 4 -30.21 15.57 -31.67
CA MET A 4 -29.16 15.54 -32.68
C MET A 4 -28.98 14.10 -33.17
N SER A 5 -29.13 13.90 -34.48
CA SER A 5 -28.72 12.67 -35.16
C SER A 5 -27.46 12.99 -35.96
N ALA A 6 -26.33 12.39 -35.59
CA ALA A 6 -25.09 12.48 -36.35
C ALA A 6 -25.01 11.30 -37.34
N THR A 7 -24.84 11.58 -38.62
CA THR A 7 -24.60 10.55 -39.64
C THR A 7 -23.12 10.22 -39.68
N ILE A 8 -22.76 8.95 -39.44
CA ILE A 8 -21.37 8.50 -39.47
C ILE A 8 -20.80 8.63 -40.88
N GLY A 9 -19.61 9.24 -41.00
CA GLY A 9 -18.80 9.27 -42.21
C GLY A 9 -17.62 8.31 -42.09
N THR A 10 -17.32 7.56 -43.14
CA THR A 10 -16.23 6.57 -43.16
C THR A 10 -14.85 7.24 -43.15
N ALA A 11 -14.03 6.94 -42.15
CA ALA A 11 -12.62 7.34 -42.07
C ALA A 11 -11.67 6.17 -42.42
N SER A 12 -10.37 6.47 -42.58
CA SER A 12 -9.36 5.52 -43.06
C SER A 12 -8.74 4.72 -41.91
N THR A 13 -8.56 3.41 -42.10
CA THR A 13 -7.86 2.54 -41.15
C THR A 13 -6.36 2.84 -41.11
N THR A 14 -5.87 3.27 -39.95
CA THR A 14 -4.48 3.08 -39.54
C THR A 14 -4.44 1.89 -38.61
N SER A 15 -4.43 0.69 -39.19
CA SER A 15 -4.14 -0.56 -38.51
C SER A 15 -2.65 -0.60 -38.06
N ALA A 16 -2.19 -1.68 -37.41
CA ALA A 16 -0.79 -1.84 -36.98
C ALA A 16 -0.38 -3.33 -36.78
N ASN A 17 0.74 -3.72 -36.15
CA ASN A 17 2.01 -3.74 -36.87
C ASN A 17 2.99 -4.94 -36.54
N VAL A 18 2.61 -6.20 -36.83
CA VAL A 18 3.22 -7.50 -36.37
C VAL A 18 4.77 -7.62 -36.20
N ARG A 19 5.20 -7.94 -34.95
CA ARG A 19 6.29 -8.87 -34.50
C ARG A 19 5.69 -10.02 -33.76
N ASN A 20 6.42 -11.10 -33.63
CA ASN A 20 5.85 -12.34 -33.19
C ASN A 20 7.02 -13.33 -32.89
N LEU A 21 7.09 -14.12 -31.78
CA LEU A 21 8.40 -14.68 -31.38
C LEU A 21 8.60 -15.77 -30.28
N GLY A 22 9.18 -16.94 -30.65
CA GLY A 22 9.98 -17.94 -29.88
C GLY A 22 9.55 -18.74 -28.64
N ALA A 23 9.95 -20.00 -28.72
CA ALA A 23 9.82 -21.07 -27.75
C ALA A 23 10.90 -22.10 -27.92
N LEU A 24 10.88 -23.00 -26.96
CA LEU A 24 11.97 -23.81 -26.52
C LEU A 24 12.46 -24.82 -27.54
N PRO A 25 13.72 -25.24 -27.41
CA PRO A 25 14.34 -26.34 -28.16
C PRO A 25 13.56 -27.68 -28.14
N GLY A 26 12.36 -27.73 -28.74
CA GLY A 26 11.44 -28.89 -28.73
C GLY A 26 9.91 -28.63 -28.69
N ASN A 27 9.40 -27.39 -28.83
CA ASN A 27 8.22 -26.90 -28.06
C ASN A 27 6.94 -26.52 -28.87
N VAL A 28 5.73 -26.44 -28.24
CA VAL A 28 4.42 -26.93 -28.79
C VAL A 28 2.99 -26.44 -28.23
N TYR A 29 2.78 -25.33 -27.47
CA TYR A 29 1.46 -24.70 -26.98
C TYR A 29 1.77 -23.37 -26.22
N SER A 30 0.88 -22.37 -25.88
CA SER A 30 1.35 -20.96 -25.65
C SER A 30 0.65 -19.71 -24.93
N ILE A 31 -0.32 -19.70 -23.99
CA ILE A 31 -0.79 -18.52 -23.14
C ILE A 31 0.16 -17.37 -22.70
N ALA A 32 -0.08 -16.20 -23.29
CA ALA A 32 0.69 -14.99 -23.21
C ALA A 32 0.79 -14.15 -21.91
N PHE A 33 0.68 -14.69 -20.71
CA PHE A 33 0.24 -13.99 -19.50
C PHE A 33 0.81 -12.59 -18.98
N GLY A 34 1.37 -11.63 -19.75
CA GLY A 34 1.57 -10.20 -19.35
C GLY A 34 2.91 -9.47 -19.58
N ILE A 35 3.22 -8.25 -19.06
CA ILE A 35 4.47 -7.42 -19.33
C ILE A 35 4.82 -6.28 -18.28
N ASN A 36 5.94 -5.48 -18.35
CA ASN A 36 6.17 -4.13 -17.72
C ASN A 36 7.44 -3.25 -18.18
N ASN A 37 8.09 -2.27 -17.49
CA ASN A 37 9.11 -1.29 -18.04
C ASN A 37 10.33 -1.76 -18.93
N HIS A 38 11.38 -2.47 -18.45
CA HIS A 38 12.72 -2.92 -19.04
C HIS A 38 12.65 -3.35 -20.53
N GLY A 39 11.51 -3.71 -21.07
CA GLY A 39 11.23 -3.83 -22.48
C GLY A 39 11.31 -5.24 -23.08
N GLN A 40 11.10 -6.36 -22.37
CA GLN A 40 11.04 -7.68 -23.03
C GLN A 40 9.71 -8.57 -22.96
N LEU A 41 9.57 -9.81 -22.40
CA LEU A 41 8.38 -10.76 -22.58
C LEU A 41 7.95 -11.93 -21.56
N VAL A 42 7.50 -13.18 -21.96
CA VAL A 42 7.81 -14.59 -21.46
C VAL A 42 6.97 -15.70 -20.59
N GLY A 43 6.55 -17.00 -20.91
CA GLY A 43 5.37 -17.81 -20.26
C GLY A 43 5.01 -19.37 -20.43
N LEU A 44 3.96 -20.04 -19.80
CA LEU A 44 3.56 -21.54 -19.60
C LEU A 44 3.81 -22.46 -20.80
N SER A 45 3.87 -23.81 -20.75
CA SER A 45 4.68 -24.49 -21.78
C SER A 45 4.64 -26.07 -21.89
N ASP A 46 3.68 -26.92 -21.44
CA ASP A 46 3.83 -28.31 -20.79
C ASP A 46 4.45 -28.48 -19.33
N SER A 47 5.75 -28.85 -19.04
CA SER A 47 6.56 -28.59 -17.75
C SER A 47 8.19 -28.51 -17.53
N HIS A 48 8.88 -27.29 -17.42
CA HIS A 48 10.15 -26.49 -16.92
C HIS A 48 9.95 -24.90 -16.99
N ALA A 49 10.76 -23.78 -16.90
CA ALA A 49 10.20 -22.37 -17.22
C ALA A 49 11.00 -21.05 -17.63
N PHE A 50 10.36 -19.97 -18.22
CA PHE A 50 10.90 -18.86 -19.15
C PHE A 50 12.00 -16.12 -18.24
N LEU A 51 13.07 -15.40 -18.77
CA LEU A 51 13.23 -13.96 -18.78
C LEU A 51 13.98 -13.45 -20.00
N TRP A 52 14.02 -12.12 -20.18
CA TRP A 52 14.73 -11.33 -21.20
C TRP A 52 15.26 -10.03 -20.62
N GLN A 53 16.29 -9.36 -21.15
CA GLN A 53 17.45 -9.68 -22.01
C GLN A 53 17.52 -9.73 -23.55
N ASN A 54 16.50 -9.31 -24.27
CA ASN A 54 16.59 -8.96 -25.71
C ASN A 54 17.13 -10.04 -26.69
N ASP A 55 16.22 -10.52 -27.53
CA ASP A 55 16.41 -11.49 -28.64
C ASP A 55 16.60 -12.99 -28.25
N THR A 56 16.73 -13.44 -26.98
CA THR A 56 17.23 -14.83 -26.66
C THR A 56 16.88 -15.54 -25.29
N MET A 57 15.66 -15.50 -24.70
CA MET A 57 15.07 -16.20 -23.47
C MET A 57 15.89 -16.79 -22.26
N THR A 58 15.24 -17.43 -21.28
CA THR A 58 15.72 -18.22 -20.06
C THR A 58 15.02 -19.62 -19.85
N ASP A 59 15.43 -20.46 -18.84
CA ASP A 59 14.75 -21.61 -18.13
C ASP A 59 14.76 -21.51 -16.57
N LEU A 60 13.90 -22.24 -15.81
CA LEU A 60 14.20 -22.86 -14.49
C LEU A 60 13.60 -24.24 -13.99
N GLY A 61 12.39 -24.79 -14.33
CA GLY A 61 12.01 -26.23 -13.99
C GLY A 61 10.77 -26.84 -13.17
N GLY A 62 9.66 -26.18 -12.75
CA GLY A 62 8.28 -26.48 -12.16
C GLY A 62 7.09 -25.35 -12.29
N GLY A 63 5.74 -25.42 -12.74
CA GLY A 63 4.41 -24.53 -12.80
C GLY A 63 3.80 -23.41 -13.85
N TRP A 64 2.43 -23.27 -14.04
CA TRP A 64 1.47 -22.39 -14.91
C TRP A 64 1.45 -20.81 -14.66
N ALA A 65 0.53 -19.82 -14.94
CA ALA A 65 0.60 -18.38 -14.39
C ALA A 65 -0.44 -17.24 -14.70
N ASN A 66 -0.11 -15.93 -14.37
CA ASN A 66 -0.09 -14.58 -15.10
C ASN A 66 0.84 -13.50 -14.44
N GLY A 67 1.38 -12.48 -15.15
CA GLY A 67 1.87 -11.15 -14.64
C GLY A 67 3.37 -10.82 -14.73
N ILE A 68 3.79 -9.52 -14.50
CA ILE A 68 5.02 -8.75 -13.97
C ILE A 68 4.73 -7.19 -14.20
N ASN A 69 5.39 -6.04 -13.82
CA ASN A 69 6.08 -5.44 -12.63
C ASN A 69 6.73 -3.96 -12.72
N ASN A 70 7.85 -3.58 -11.99
CA ASN A 70 9.16 -2.94 -12.42
C ASN A 70 10.64 -3.31 -11.88
N LEU A 71 11.04 -3.98 -10.74
CA LEU A 71 12.47 -4.40 -10.34
C LEU A 71 12.81 -5.64 -11.25
N GLY A 72 13.71 -6.63 -11.01
CA GLY A 72 14.27 -7.65 -11.97
C GLY A 72 13.94 -9.20 -11.98
N GLN A 73 13.66 -9.90 -10.86
CA GLN A 73 13.18 -11.30 -10.51
C GLN A 73 12.17 -12.14 -11.40
N ALA A 74 11.31 -13.01 -10.79
CA ALA A 74 10.17 -13.82 -11.31
C ALA A 74 9.29 -14.55 -10.21
N VAL A 75 8.05 -15.11 -10.38
CA VAL A 75 7.31 -15.81 -9.24
C VAL A 75 6.18 -16.87 -9.49
N GLY A 76 5.83 -17.88 -8.62
CA GLY A 76 4.54 -18.66 -8.64
C GLY A 76 4.44 -20.23 -8.52
N GLY A 77 3.22 -20.87 -8.62
CA GLY A 77 2.55 -22.24 -8.44
C GLY A 77 3.04 -23.74 -8.70
N SER A 78 3.29 -24.67 -7.75
CA SER A 78 3.94 -26.02 -7.91
C SER A 78 3.34 -27.39 -7.46
N GLY A 79 2.18 -27.79 -7.95
CA GLY A 79 1.55 -29.02 -7.45
C GLY A 79 0.69 -28.76 -6.20
N THR A 80 1.24 -28.83 -4.96
CA THR A 80 0.47 -28.68 -3.68
C THR A 80 0.92 -27.76 -2.44
N ARG A 81 1.94 -26.84 -2.37
CA ARG A 81 2.10 -25.60 -1.47
C ARG A 81 2.24 -24.10 -1.99
N ALA A 82 3.36 -23.33 -1.75
CA ALA A 82 3.81 -22.16 -2.58
C ALA A 82 5.40 -22.01 -2.86
N VAL A 83 5.97 -21.25 -3.88
CA VAL A 83 7.38 -20.91 -4.45
C VAL A 83 7.50 -19.67 -5.43
N LEU A 84 8.47 -18.76 -5.33
CA LEU A 84 8.80 -17.76 -6.41
C LEU A 84 10.25 -17.77 -6.90
N TRP A 85 10.83 -16.71 -7.53
CA TRP A 85 12.29 -16.46 -7.78
C TRP A 85 12.90 -15.02 -7.94
N GLU A 86 14.21 -14.77 -7.68
CA GLU A 86 15.11 -13.65 -8.18
C GLU A 86 16.43 -14.30 -8.67
N ASP A 87 17.37 -13.53 -9.25
CA ASP A 87 18.85 -13.63 -9.38
C ASP A 87 19.56 -14.99 -9.25
N GLY A 88 19.13 -15.91 -8.40
CA GLY A 88 19.48 -17.33 -8.47
C GLY A 88 18.59 -18.40 -7.80
N ALA A 89 17.59 -18.12 -6.93
CA ALA A 89 17.20 -19.09 -5.86
C ALA A 89 15.68 -19.26 -5.52
N VAL A 90 15.35 -20.12 -4.49
CA VAL A 90 13.99 -20.58 -4.02
C VAL A 90 13.61 -20.79 -2.51
N THR A 91 12.48 -20.22 -2.02
CA THR A 91 11.66 -20.61 -0.81
C THR A 91 10.13 -20.81 -1.01
N ASP A 92 9.47 -21.21 0.10
CA ASP A 92 8.10 -21.58 0.55
C ASP A 92 7.64 -20.56 1.62
N LEU A 93 6.48 -19.91 1.53
CA LEU A 93 6.14 -18.71 2.34
C LEU A 93 4.74 -18.70 3.03
N GLY A 94 4.47 -19.48 4.05
CA GLY A 94 3.20 -19.39 4.83
C GLY A 94 1.89 -19.99 4.25
N THR A 95 1.40 -21.11 4.84
CA THR A 95 0.05 -21.67 4.62
C THR A 95 -0.82 -21.21 5.72
N LEU A 96 -2.06 -20.92 5.36
CA LEU A 96 -3.11 -20.61 6.31
C LEU A 96 -3.48 -21.89 7.04
N PRO A 97 -3.32 -21.97 8.37
CA PRO A 97 -3.35 -23.23 9.09
C PRO A 97 -4.40 -24.31 8.65
N GLY A 98 -3.97 -25.20 7.72
CA GLY A 98 -4.74 -26.31 7.13
C GLY A 98 -4.01 -27.05 5.99
N ASP A 99 -4.75 -27.39 4.92
CA ASP A 99 -4.38 -28.29 3.79
C ASP A 99 -3.91 -27.59 2.48
N ASP A 100 -4.43 -27.84 1.24
CA ASP A 100 -3.62 -28.47 0.15
C ASP A 100 -3.45 -27.95 -1.35
N TYR A 101 -3.97 -26.82 -1.86
CA TYR A 101 -3.72 -26.27 -3.22
C TYR A 101 -3.74 -24.72 -3.27
N SER A 102 -2.98 -23.99 -4.12
CA SER A 102 -3.08 -22.51 -4.25
C SER A 102 -2.80 -21.87 -5.63
N VAL A 103 -3.07 -20.56 -5.83
CA VAL A 103 -3.00 -19.81 -7.13
C VAL A 103 -2.56 -18.29 -7.01
N ALA A 104 -2.01 -17.54 -8.02
CA ALA A 104 -1.26 -16.23 -7.78
C ALA A 104 -0.92 -15.19 -8.91
N TYR A 105 -1.64 -15.05 -9.99
CA TYR A 105 -1.28 -14.27 -11.18
C TYR A 105 -0.99 -12.70 -11.21
N ALA A 106 -0.03 -12.10 -10.48
CA ALA A 106 0.92 -11.04 -10.95
C ALA A 106 1.76 -10.32 -9.82
N ILE A 107 2.71 -9.36 -10.00
CA ILE A 107 3.56 -8.68 -8.92
C ILE A 107 4.50 -7.49 -9.42
N ASN A 108 4.92 -6.41 -8.65
CA ASN A 108 5.46 -5.09 -9.21
C ASN A 108 6.66 -4.17 -8.72
N ASP A 109 6.56 -3.18 -7.80
CA ASP A 109 7.49 -2.07 -7.53
C ASP A 109 8.15 -1.89 -6.09
N ALA A 110 8.03 -2.79 -5.06
CA ALA A 110 8.91 -2.82 -3.82
C ALA A 110 8.78 -3.89 -2.66
N GLY A 111 7.68 -4.64 -2.37
CA GLY A 111 7.63 -5.60 -1.20
C GLY A 111 6.70 -6.86 -1.00
N GLN A 112 5.37 -6.85 -0.89
CA GLN A 112 4.61 -7.71 0.10
C GLN A 112 3.56 -8.75 -0.55
N VAL A 113 2.77 -9.67 0.10
CA VAL A 113 2.42 -11.04 -0.51
C VAL A 113 1.05 -11.84 -0.43
N VAL A 114 0.48 -12.45 -1.50
CA VAL A 114 -0.75 -11.92 -2.13
C VAL A 114 -1.71 -12.90 -2.93
N GLY A 115 -2.06 -14.16 -2.59
CA GLY A 115 -2.60 -15.18 -3.58
C GLY A 115 -3.94 -15.12 -4.27
N ALA A 116 -4.52 -16.33 -4.57
CA ALA A 116 -7.32 -17.51 -4.89
C ALA A 116 -5.83 -19.62 -3.88
N SER A 117 -6.17 -20.92 -3.57
CA SER A 117 -6.14 -21.56 -2.26
C SER A 117 -7.48 -22.34 -2.20
N CYS A 118 -7.60 -23.67 -2.11
CA CYS A 118 -8.95 -24.30 -2.17
C CYS A 118 -9.32 -25.40 -1.14
N GLY A 119 -8.63 -26.53 -1.09
CA GLY A 119 -8.66 -27.42 0.07
C GLY A 119 -9.49 -28.69 -0.11
N GLY A 120 -8.84 -29.84 0.08
CA GLY A 120 -9.40 -31.18 0.11
C GLY A 120 -9.91 -31.64 -1.26
N THR A 121 -11.07 -31.12 -1.66
CA THR A 121 -11.68 -31.35 -2.97
C THR A 121 -11.73 -30.10 -3.85
N CYS A 122 -11.28 -28.94 -3.33
CA CYS A 122 -11.28 -27.67 -4.05
C CYS A 122 -12.65 -27.25 -4.58
N GLU A 123 -13.68 -27.40 -3.73
CA GLU A 123 -15.06 -27.00 -4.03
C GLU A 123 -15.32 -25.50 -3.83
N TRP A 124 -14.46 -24.83 -3.06
CA TRP A 124 -14.51 -23.41 -2.71
C TRP A 124 -13.07 -22.89 -2.50
N PHE A 125 -12.83 -21.61 -2.78
CA PHE A 125 -11.51 -20.97 -2.86
C PHE A 125 -11.44 -19.85 -1.71
N ARG A 126 -10.31 -19.39 -1.06
CA ARG A 126 -10.21 -18.27 0.01
C ARG A 126 -8.92 -17.30 0.15
N ALA A 127 -8.93 -15.89 0.36
CA ALA A 127 -8.05 -14.55 0.58
C ALA A 127 -6.60 -14.04 1.43
N PHE A 128 -5.43 -13.32 0.99
CA PHE A 128 -3.95 -13.05 1.55
C PHE A 128 -3.05 -11.70 1.42
N LEU A 129 -1.79 -11.57 2.01
CA LEU A 129 -0.76 -10.43 1.90
C LEU A 129 0.77 -10.35 2.47
N TRP A 130 1.57 -11.34 2.95
CA TRP A 130 2.93 -11.29 3.67
C TRP A 130 4.24 -10.45 3.22
N GLN A 131 4.55 -9.20 3.65
CA GLN A 131 5.96 -8.63 3.81
C GLN A 131 6.49 -8.70 5.22
N ASN A 132 7.80 -8.85 5.34
CA ASN A 132 8.63 -8.70 6.52
C ASN A 132 8.24 -9.46 7.85
N GLY A 133 7.11 -9.24 8.56
CA GLY A 133 6.99 -9.15 10.05
C GLY A 133 6.00 -10.02 10.92
N THR A 134 4.74 -9.60 11.22
CA THR A 134 3.81 -10.23 12.24
C THR A 134 2.28 -10.21 11.93
N MET A 135 1.50 -11.25 12.33
CA MET A 135 0.56 -11.95 11.40
C MET A 135 -0.96 -12.12 11.71
N THR A 136 -1.84 -12.07 10.67
CA THR A 136 -3.35 -12.18 10.57
C THR A 136 -3.97 -11.66 9.22
N ASP A 137 -4.46 -12.51 8.28
CA ASP A 137 -5.21 -12.22 6.99
C ASP A 137 -6.34 -11.17 6.92
N LEU A 138 -7.56 -11.42 6.38
CA LEU A 138 -8.33 -10.61 5.38
C LEU A 138 -9.84 -10.15 5.72
N GLY A 139 -10.98 -10.59 5.17
CA GLY A 139 -12.37 -10.18 5.54
C GLY A 139 -13.39 -10.07 4.36
N SER A 140 -14.71 -10.26 4.52
CA SER A 140 -15.46 -11.10 3.54
C SER A 140 -16.94 -10.82 3.11
N LEU A 141 -17.36 -11.11 1.85
CA LEU A 141 -18.57 -10.58 1.15
C LEU A 141 -19.71 -11.60 0.77
N GLY A 142 -20.99 -11.22 0.66
CA GLY A 142 -22.15 -12.14 0.55
C GLY A 142 -22.19 -13.43 1.39
N GLY A 143 -21.68 -14.55 0.88
CA GLY A 143 -21.62 -15.86 1.57
C GLY A 143 -20.24 -16.54 1.43
N PRO A 144 -19.85 -17.55 2.25
CA PRO A 144 -18.70 -18.42 1.96
C PRO A 144 -18.92 -19.17 0.62
N SER A 145 -18.18 -18.81 -0.46
CA SER A 145 -18.44 -19.29 -1.85
C SER A 145 -17.15 -19.56 -2.70
N ASP A 146 -17.11 -19.37 -4.05
CA ASP A 146 -15.88 -19.54 -4.93
C ASP A 146 -15.31 -18.26 -5.65
N THR A 147 -14.01 -17.92 -5.48
CA THR A 147 -13.42 -16.58 -5.79
C THR A 147 -12.02 -16.67 -6.45
N ILE A 148 -11.60 -15.80 -7.42
CA ILE A 148 -10.30 -15.78 -8.19
C ILE A 148 -9.53 -14.41 -8.13
N ALA A 149 -8.38 -14.07 -8.79
CA ALA A 149 -7.74 -12.72 -8.72
C ALA A 149 -6.55 -12.23 -9.68
N PHE A 150 -6.52 -12.06 -11.05
CA PHE A 150 -5.36 -11.98 -12.06
C PHE A 150 -4.54 -10.66 -12.62
N GLY A 151 -3.52 -9.96 -12.04
CA GLY A 151 -2.51 -9.08 -12.83
C GLY A 151 -1.84 -7.81 -12.15
N ILE A 152 -0.93 -6.88 -12.64
CA ILE A 152 -0.14 -5.93 -11.70
C ILE A 152 0.61 -4.52 -11.99
N ASN A 153 0.71 -3.59 -10.97
CA ASN A 153 1.56 -2.37 -10.60
C ASN A 153 1.23 -1.77 -9.12
N ASN A 154 1.41 -0.50 -8.59
CA ASN A 154 2.20 -0.05 -7.34
C ASN A 154 2.01 0.65 -5.83
N VAL A 155 1.25 1.11 -4.74
CA VAL A 155 0.11 1.43 -3.74
C VAL A 155 -0.13 0.66 -2.46
N GLY A 156 -1.21 -0.09 -2.44
CA GLY A 156 -1.74 -0.84 -1.32
C GLY A 156 -3.01 -1.57 -1.78
N GLN A 157 -3.08 -1.94 -3.08
CA GLN A 157 -4.06 -1.47 -4.09
C GLN A 157 -5.02 -2.50 -4.78
N ILE A 158 -5.25 -3.69 -4.19
CA ILE A 158 -5.90 -5.00 -4.59
C ILE A 158 -6.97 -5.18 -5.73
N VAL A 159 -7.04 -6.36 -6.45
CA VAL A 159 -8.06 -6.78 -7.51
C VAL A 159 -9.01 -8.07 -7.30
N GLY A 160 -9.72 -8.88 -8.18
CA GLY A 160 -10.28 -10.26 -7.79
C GLY A 160 -11.03 -11.34 -8.73
N ARG A 161 -12.05 -12.14 -8.32
CA ARG A 161 -13.39 -12.60 -8.91
C ARG A 161 -14.26 -13.20 -7.78
N SER A 162 -15.57 -13.01 -7.54
CA SER A 162 -16.21 -13.52 -6.28
C SER A 162 -17.57 -14.24 -6.24
N ALA A 163 -17.66 -15.49 -6.66
CA ALA A 163 -18.94 -16.17 -6.97
C ALA A 163 -19.58 -15.51 -8.19
N GLU A 164 -18.68 -15.18 -9.12
CA GLU A 164 -18.93 -14.67 -10.47
C GLU A 164 -19.05 -13.14 -10.59
N HIS A 165 -18.62 -12.28 -9.64
CA HIS A 165 -18.48 -10.82 -9.89
C HIS A 165 -17.39 -9.98 -9.04
N ALA A 166 -17.36 -8.60 -8.91
CA ALA A 166 -16.20 -7.64 -8.60
C ALA A 166 -16.00 -7.08 -7.15
N PHE A 167 -14.92 -6.31 -6.77
CA PHE A 167 -14.55 -5.44 -5.60
C PHE A 167 -13.87 -4.08 -6.03
N LEU A 168 -13.54 -3.09 -5.15
CA LEU A 168 -12.53 -1.97 -5.30
C LEU A 168 -12.28 -0.99 -4.09
N TRP A 169 -11.09 -0.64 -3.58
CA TRP A 169 -10.80 -0.45 -2.11
C TRP A 169 -9.83 0.77 -1.51
N ASP A 170 -9.05 1.89 -1.22
CA ASP A 170 -8.08 2.29 -0.05
C ASP A 170 -8.40 2.23 1.54
N HIS A 171 -7.48 1.68 2.37
CA HIS A 171 -7.30 1.40 3.85
C HIS A 171 -8.22 0.55 4.84
N GLY A 172 -9.41 -0.08 4.60
CA GLY A 172 -10.19 -0.84 5.66
C GLY A 172 -10.96 -2.21 5.47
N THR A 173 -11.38 -2.62 4.26
CA THR A 173 -12.81 -3.03 4.01
C THR A 173 -13.35 -3.49 2.57
N MET A 174 -13.75 -4.72 2.16
CA MET A 174 -14.30 -5.00 0.76
C MET A 174 -15.80 -4.63 0.45
N THR A 175 -16.28 -4.31 -0.80
CA THR A 175 -17.66 -3.73 -1.13
C THR A 175 -18.16 -3.84 -2.63
N ASP A 176 -19.29 -3.21 -3.14
CA ASP A 176 -20.36 -3.51 -4.24
C ASP A 176 -20.69 -2.69 -5.65
N LEU A 177 -20.11 -2.82 -6.93
CA LEU A 177 -20.16 -1.97 -8.22
C LEU A 177 -21.09 -2.22 -9.51
N GLY A 178 -21.08 -3.29 -10.35
CA GLY A 178 -21.96 -3.32 -11.58
C GLY A 178 -22.16 -4.59 -12.47
N VAL A 179 -23.40 -4.93 -12.87
CA VAL A 179 -23.68 -5.73 -14.09
C VAL A 179 -24.59 -4.93 -15.01
N LEU A 180 -24.21 -4.83 -16.29
CA LEU A 180 -24.94 -4.07 -17.31
C LEU A 180 -26.12 -4.91 -17.76
N PRO A 181 -27.09 -4.26 -18.41
CA PRO A 181 -28.37 -4.83 -18.76
C PRO A 181 -28.37 -6.33 -19.07
N THR A 182 -28.83 -7.09 -18.07
CA THR A 182 -29.27 -8.48 -18.15
C THR A 182 -28.20 -9.57 -18.26
N GLY A 183 -26.96 -9.31 -17.83
CA GLY A 183 -25.98 -10.37 -17.55
C GLY A 183 -26.05 -10.93 -16.12
N GLY A 184 -25.21 -11.94 -15.84
CA GLY A 184 -25.31 -12.76 -14.62
C GLY A 184 -23.99 -13.22 -13.99
N GLY A 185 -22.83 -12.82 -14.49
CA GLY A 185 -21.53 -13.23 -13.94
C GLY A 185 -20.34 -12.54 -14.63
N SER A 186 -19.11 -12.79 -14.16
CA SER A 186 -17.90 -11.99 -14.44
C SER A 186 -16.66 -12.45 -13.59
N GLU A 187 -15.44 -12.11 -14.02
CA GLU A 187 -14.13 -12.50 -13.46
C GLU A 187 -13.10 -11.36 -13.44
N ALA A 188 -12.07 -11.43 -12.58
CA ALA A 188 -11.19 -10.30 -12.27
C ALA A 188 -9.63 -10.48 -12.19
N ARG A 189 -8.88 -9.43 -12.59
CA ARG A 189 -7.62 -9.59 -13.40
C ARG A 189 -6.70 -8.33 -13.77
N ALA A 190 -5.95 -7.61 -12.88
CA ALA A 190 -4.75 -6.73 -13.16
C ALA A 190 -4.73 -5.24 -12.71
N ILE A 191 -3.69 -4.37 -12.97
CA ILE A 191 -3.47 -3.02 -12.27
C ILE A 191 -2.16 -2.06 -12.56
N ASN A 192 -2.15 -0.71 -12.74
CA ASN A 192 -1.03 0.31 -12.68
C ASN A 192 -1.16 1.49 -11.63
N ASP A 193 -1.24 2.83 -11.87
CA ASP A 193 -0.67 3.86 -10.94
C ASP A 193 -1.51 4.93 -10.13
N ALA A 194 -2.87 5.01 -10.09
CA ALA A 194 -3.76 5.67 -9.05
C ALA A 194 -5.30 5.60 -9.29
N GLY A 195 -6.01 4.76 -8.51
CA GLY A 195 -7.46 4.57 -8.38
C GLY A 195 -8.26 3.40 -9.06
N GLN A 196 -7.84 2.69 -10.13
CA GLN A 196 -8.74 2.27 -11.25
C GLN A 196 -8.95 0.80 -11.84
N VAL A 197 -9.96 0.01 -11.44
CA VAL A 197 -10.23 -1.44 -11.76
C VAL A 197 -10.47 -2.18 -13.16
N VAL A 198 -10.19 -1.85 -14.44
CA VAL A 198 -10.73 -2.53 -15.73
C VAL A 198 -10.59 -4.05 -16.00
N GLY A 199 -11.51 -4.75 -16.73
CA GLY A 199 -11.79 -6.23 -16.58
C GLY A 199 -12.82 -7.18 -17.35
N SER A 200 -13.43 -8.27 -16.77
CA SER A 200 -14.14 -9.37 -17.56
C SER A 200 -15.50 -10.04 -17.15
N SER A 201 -16.45 -10.40 -18.05
CA SER A 201 -17.95 -10.45 -17.79
C SER A 201 -18.83 -11.59 -18.44
N GLY A 202 -20.17 -11.86 -18.20
CA GLY A 202 -21.21 -12.85 -18.80
C GLY A 202 -22.77 -12.43 -19.03
N ASN A 203 -23.47 -12.56 -20.24
CA ASN A 203 -24.61 -11.68 -20.77
C ASN A 203 -25.91 -12.21 -21.50
N ALA A 204 -26.86 -11.25 -21.68
CA ALA A 204 -27.99 -11.04 -22.61
C ALA A 204 -27.99 -11.61 -24.06
N SER A 205 -26.86 -11.62 -24.78
CA SER A 205 -26.77 -12.24 -26.13
C SER A 205 -25.78 -13.40 -26.22
N VAL A 206 -25.48 -14.04 -25.08
CA VAL A 206 -24.80 -15.34 -24.99
C VAL A 206 -23.31 -15.30 -25.41
N GLY A 207 -22.51 -14.61 -24.61
CA GLY A 207 -21.04 -14.69 -24.58
C GLY A 207 -20.43 -13.59 -23.70
N HIS A 208 -19.30 -13.85 -23.03
CA HIS A 208 -18.60 -13.06 -21.97
C HIS A 208 -18.02 -11.64 -22.38
N HIS A 209 -17.69 -10.63 -21.52
CA HIS A 209 -17.35 -9.17 -21.85
C HIS A 209 -16.39 -8.33 -20.87
N ALA A 210 -16.39 -6.97 -20.69
CA ALA A 210 -15.25 -5.95 -20.77
C ALA A 210 -15.05 -4.73 -19.76
N PHE A 211 -14.19 -3.67 -19.93
CA PHE A 211 -14.26 -2.27 -19.32
C PHE A 211 -13.33 -1.16 -19.85
N LEU A 212 -13.64 0.12 -19.51
CA LEU A 212 -12.76 1.07 -18.77
C LEU A 212 -13.38 2.38 -18.32
N TRP A 213 -13.05 3.08 -17.18
CA TRP A 213 -13.78 3.78 -16.03
C TRP A 213 -13.12 4.99 -15.27
N GLN A 214 -13.04 6.23 -15.78
CA GLN A 214 -12.39 7.33 -14.99
C GLN A 214 -13.25 8.07 -13.88
N ASN A 215 -13.69 7.35 -12.83
CA ASN A 215 -14.30 7.72 -11.51
C ASN A 215 -15.82 7.64 -11.09
N SER A 216 -16.68 6.71 -11.57
CA SER A 216 -17.91 6.11 -10.91
C SER A 216 -19.21 5.78 -11.73
N ALA A 217 -19.20 5.70 -13.06
CA ALA A 217 -20.25 5.22 -14.03
C ALA A 217 -20.22 3.88 -14.94
N MET A 218 -20.73 2.67 -14.63
CA MET A 218 -20.72 1.41 -15.51
C MET A 218 -20.83 1.56 -17.12
N THR A 219 -20.13 0.86 -18.07
CA THR A 219 -20.07 1.14 -19.58
C THR A 219 -19.41 0.13 -20.61
N ASP A 220 -20.16 -0.43 -21.58
CA ASP A 220 -19.74 -1.36 -22.67
C ASP A 220 -18.44 -1.00 -23.46
N LEU A 221 -17.65 -1.89 -24.11
CA LEU A 221 -16.45 -1.62 -24.95
C LEU A 221 -16.61 -1.84 -26.47
N GLY A 222 -16.61 -3.07 -27.00
CA GLY A 222 -16.72 -3.31 -28.45
C GLY A 222 -16.78 -4.77 -28.97
N THR A 223 -16.95 -4.90 -30.28
CA THR A 223 -16.77 -6.13 -31.07
C THR A 223 -16.19 -5.75 -32.42
N LEU A 224 -15.19 -6.48 -32.88
CA LEU A 224 -14.70 -6.40 -34.22
C LEU A 224 -15.60 -7.22 -35.17
N PRO A 225 -15.33 -7.19 -36.47
CA PRO A 225 -15.94 -8.04 -37.46
C PRO A 225 -15.56 -9.53 -37.30
N GLY A 226 -16.05 -10.18 -36.23
CA GLY A 226 -15.93 -11.63 -36.09
C GLY A 226 -17.02 -12.38 -35.30
N ASP A 227 -17.58 -12.01 -34.13
CA ASP A 227 -17.21 -12.52 -32.76
C ASP A 227 -18.16 -13.29 -31.70
N THR A 228 -17.76 -13.76 -30.46
CA THR A 228 -18.64 -14.47 -29.41
C THR A 228 -18.54 -14.24 -27.83
N ASP A 229 -17.60 -14.80 -27.02
CA ASP A 229 -17.39 -14.74 -25.51
C ASP A 229 -16.48 -13.60 -24.91
N SER A 230 -15.92 -13.54 -23.66
CA SER A 230 -14.85 -12.55 -23.18
C SER A 230 -14.13 -12.57 -21.79
N TYR A 231 -12.78 -12.48 -21.76
CA TYR A 231 -11.91 -12.23 -20.56
C TYR A 231 -10.68 -11.34 -20.78
N ALA A 232 -10.21 -10.52 -19.82
CA ALA A 232 -8.91 -9.85 -20.00
C ALA A 232 -8.07 -9.30 -18.80
N ASN A 233 -6.76 -8.90 -18.97
CA ASN A 233 -5.70 -8.70 -17.93
C ASN A 233 -4.41 -7.72 -18.05
N GLY A 234 -4.22 -6.62 -18.85
CA GLY A 234 -3.02 -5.71 -18.64
C GLY A 234 -2.90 -4.28 -19.32
N ILE A 235 -2.23 -3.16 -18.90
CA ILE A 235 -1.56 -2.55 -17.69
C ILE A 235 -0.29 -1.63 -17.64
N ASN A 236 -0.30 -0.35 -17.23
CA ASN A 236 0.71 0.63 -17.70
C ASN A 236 0.51 2.13 -17.33
N SER A 237 1.30 3.16 -17.72
CA SER A 237 1.08 4.58 -17.25
C SER A 237 0.83 5.83 -18.22
N ALA A 238 0.04 5.76 -19.30
CA ALA A 238 -0.36 6.84 -20.24
C ALA A 238 -1.65 6.62 -21.11
N GLY A 239 -2.55 5.74 -20.68
CA GLY A 239 -3.81 5.36 -21.30
C GLY A 239 -4.36 3.90 -21.15
N GLN A 240 -3.90 2.92 -21.92
CA GLN A 240 -4.46 1.66 -22.42
C GLN A 240 -4.76 0.35 -21.53
N VAL A 241 -5.45 -0.72 -22.04
CA VAL A 241 -5.91 -2.04 -21.39
C VAL A 241 -6.03 -3.46 -22.15
N VAL A 242 -5.13 -4.35 -22.66
CA VAL A 242 -5.50 -5.17 -23.93
C VAL A 242 -6.29 -6.42 -23.59
N GLY A 243 -6.95 -7.17 -24.51
CA GLY A 243 -7.39 -8.53 -24.13
C GLY A 243 -8.07 -9.62 -24.97
N THR A 244 -8.57 -10.68 -24.32
CA THR A 244 -8.28 -12.09 -24.71
C THR A 244 -9.19 -12.76 -25.74
N SER A 245 -9.58 -12.08 -26.83
CA SER A 245 -10.68 -12.54 -27.71
C SER A 245 -10.76 -13.90 -28.42
N ASP A 246 -10.89 -15.08 -27.74
CA ASP A 246 -11.09 -16.52 -28.17
C ASP A 246 -10.69 -16.98 -29.60
N ARG A 247 -10.99 -16.23 -30.66
CA ARG A 247 -10.28 -16.28 -31.94
C ARG A 247 -9.23 -15.15 -32.06
N ASN A 248 -9.49 -13.80 -31.97
CA ASN A 248 -8.85 -12.38 -32.12
C ASN A 248 -8.00 -11.46 -31.08
N ALA A 249 -6.73 -11.03 -31.31
CA ALA A 249 -5.84 -10.20 -30.41
C ALA A 249 -5.60 -8.79 -30.95
N PHE A 250 -5.16 -7.79 -30.16
CA PHE A 250 -5.20 -6.38 -30.58
C PHE A 250 -4.82 -5.32 -29.51
N LEU A 251 -4.95 -4.00 -29.79
CA LEU A 251 -4.99 -2.85 -28.84
C LEU A 251 -6.06 -1.73 -29.15
N TRP A 252 -6.65 -1.01 -28.15
CA TRP A 252 -7.20 0.42 -27.88
C TRP A 252 -6.15 1.50 -27.57
N ASP A 253 -6.60 2.75 -27.41
CA ASP A 253 -6.09 4.02 -27.97
C ASP A 253 -7.07 4.67 -28.99
N LEU A 254 -6.97 5.98 -29.20
CA LEU A 254 -7.82 7.03 -29.87
C LEU A 254 -9.25 6.82 -30.44
N GLY A 255 -9.86 5.65 -30.36
CA GLY A 255 -11.25 5.39 -30.74
C GLY A 255 -11.61 3.89 -30.99
N THR A 256 -10.63 3.07 -31.31
CA THR A 256 -10.64 2.56 -32.66
C THR A 256 -10.58 1.00 -32.91
N MET A 257 -11.39 0.10 -32.33
CA MET A 257 -11.78 -1.31 -32.74
C MET A 257 -10.90 -2.25 -33.70
N THR A 258 -10.25 -3.41 -33.34
CA THR A 258 -8.96 -4.01 -33.90
C THR A 258 -8.57 -5.52 -33.70
N ASN A 259 -7.82 -6.27 -34.55
CA ASN A 259 -7.43 -7.74 -34.46
C ASN A 259 -5.97 -8.01 -34.96
N LEU A 260 -5.10 -9.02 -34.63
CA LEU A 260 -3.63 -8.94 -34.91
C LEU A 260 -2.50 -9.97 -35.25
N GLY A 261 -2.19 -11.20 -34.75
CA GLY A 261 -0.73 -11.56 -34.94
C GLY A 261 0.16 -12.79 -34.61
N THR A 262 -0.27 -14.04 -34.67
CA THR A 262 0.46 -15.23 -35.19
C THR A 262 1.98 -15.25 -35.62
N LEU A 263 2.69 -16.39 -35.44
CA LEU A 263 4.01 -16.77 -36.07
C LEU A 263 3.80 -17.54 -37.39
N GLY A 264 2.60 -17.42 -37.98
CA GLY A 264 2.08 -18.23 -39.07
C GLY A 264 1.26 -19.46 -38.67
N GLY A 265 0.31 -19.39 -37.73
CA GLY A 265 -0.15 -20.54 -36.94
C GLY A 265 -1.63 -20.91 -37.12
N CYS A 266 -2.40 -20.92 -36.02
CA CYS A 266 -3.84 -20.62 -36.11
C CYS A 266 -4.51 -20.03 -34.82
N CYS A 267 -3.79 -19.63 -33.76
CA CYS A 267 -4.36 -19.62 -32.39
C CYS A 267 -3.64 -18.84 -31.21
N GLY A 268 -4.05 -18.80 -29.90
CA GLY A 268 -3.58 -17.98 -28.71
C GLY A 268 -4.66 -16.90 -27.99
N GLU A 269 -4.79 -15.79 -27.08
CA GLU A 269 -4.63 -15.24 -25.55
C GLU A 269 -3.40 -14.63 -24.58
N ALA A 270 -3.28 -13.40 -23.96
CA ALA A 270 -2.02 -12.89 -23.16
C ALA A 270 -1.93 -11.72 -22.05
N HIS A 271 -1.47 -11.77 -20.77
CA HIS A 271 -2.14 -11.25 -19.50
C HIS A 271 -1.54 -10.23 -18.41
N ALA A 272 -0.95 -9.04 -18.70
CA ALA A 272 -0.37 -7.91 -17.85
C ALA A 272 0.56 -7.01 -18.74
N ILE A 273 1.38 -5.99 -18.29
CA ILE A 273 2.20 -4.96 -19.10
C ILE A 273 2.86 -3.65 -18.40
N ASN A 274 3.22 -2.52 -19.10
CA ASN A 274 4.53 -1.74 -19.17
C ASN A 274 4.53 -0.17 -19.25
N ASP A 275 5.68 0.50 -19.21
CA ASP A 275 5.88 1.86 -19.74
C ASP A 275 6.39 2.01 -21.19
N HIS A 276 7.64 1.63 -21.49
CA HIS A 276 8.38 2.24 -22.61
C HIS A 276 8.01 1.96 -24.08
N GLY A 277 7.29 0.91 -24.37
CA GLY A 277 7.59 -0.37 -23.81
C GLY A 277 8.30 -1.28 -24.79
N GLN A 278 8.09 -2.55 -24.56
CA GLN A 278 7.90 -3.54 -25.59
C GLN A 278 6.63 -4.30 -25.19
N ALA A 279 6.43 -5.59 -25.46
CA ALA A 279 5.27 -6.31 -24.91
C ALA A 279 5.30 -7.82 -25.06
N VAL A 280 4.40 -8.60 -24.44
CA VAL A 280 4.23 -10.02 -24.75
C VAL A 280 2.85 -10.61 -24.63
N GLY A 281 2.52 -11.29 -25.71
CA GLY A 281 1.77 -12.51 -25.72
C GLY A 281 2.54 -13.64 -26.40
N GLU A 282 1.97 -14.42 -27.29
CA GLU A 282 2.38 -15.80 -27.47
C GLU A 282 3.05 -16.18 -28.78
N SER A 283 3.36 -17.48 -28.98
CA SER A 283 3.27 -18.06 -30.33
C SER A 283 3.30 -19.59 -30.62
N MET A 284 2.23 -20.31 -30.99
CA MET A 284 2.25 -21.30 -32.13
C MET A 284 3.01 -20.40 -35.34
N LEU A 285 4.09 -20.73 -36.10
CA LEU A 285 4.68 -22.01 -36.42
C LEU A 285 3.57 -22.94 -36.95
N PRO A 286 3.55 -23.16 -38.26
CA PRO A 286 2.58 -24.05 -38.87
C PRO A 286 2.50 -25.48 -38.29
N ASP A 287 3.40 -25.90 -37.39
CA ASP A 287 3.41 -27.20 -36.72
C ASP A 287 2.54 -27.27 -35.44
N GLN A 288 1.63 -26.30 -35.24
CA GLN A 288 0.86 -26.17 -33.99
C GLN A 288 1.84 -26.23 -32.82
N SER A 289 2.88 -25.39 -32.85
CA SER A 289 3.91 -25.42 -31.82
C SER A 289 4.37 -24.10 -31.14
N GLY A 290 3.94 -23.90 -29.89
CA GLY A 290 4.00 -22.67 -29.10
C GLY A 290 5.35 -22.12 -28.69
N ARG A 291 5.46 -20.76 -28.75
CA ARG A 291 6.57 -19.77 -28.97
C ARG A 291 6.36 -18.23 -28.72
N ALA A 292 5.89 -17.63 -27.61
CA ALA A 292 5.92 -16.15 -27.26
C ALA A 292 5.86 -14.97 -28.26
N ALA A 293 5.81 -13.70 -27.77
CA ALA A 293 6.11 -12.56 -28.65
C ALA A 293 6.55 -11.19 -27.98
N LEU A 294 7.28 -10.26 -28.66
CA LEU A 294 7.83 -8.93 -28.21
C LEU A 294 7.29 -7.73 -28.99
N TRP A 295 6.60 -6.74 -28.37
CA TRP A 295 6.16 -5.48 -29.00
C TRP A 295 7.15 -4.29 -29.03
N THR A 296 6.73 -3.24 -29.75
CA THR A 296 7.29 -1.89 -29.93
C THR A 296 6.23 -1.04 -30.67
N VAL A 297 5.15 -0.63 -29.97
CA VAL A 297 4.06 0.35 -30.31
C VAL A 297 4.35 1.63 -31.09
N SER A 298 5.61 1.90 -31.43
CA SER A 298 6.13 3.25 -31.59
C SER A 298 5.37 4.11 -32.62
N THR A 299 4.91 5.31 -32.19
CA THR A 299 4.40 6.52 -32.92
C THR A 299 3.82 6.51 -34.36
N LYS A 300 3.88 5.45 -35.18
CA LYS A 300 3.78 5.56 -36.65
C LYS A 300 3.16 4.31 -37.35
N PRO A 301 1.91 4.39 -37.84
CA PRO A 301 1.24 3.31 -38.60
C PRO A 301 1.76 3.21 -40.06
N PRO A 302 1.44 2.15 -40.86
CA PRO A 302 0.47 1.04 -40.64
C PRO A 302 1.12 -0.37 -40.77
N PRO A 303 0.40 -1.53 -40.75
CA PRO A 303 0.96 -2.89 -40.56
C PRO A 303 1.95 -3.42 -41.62
N PRO A 304 2.75 -4.48 -41.36
CA PRO A 304 3.15 -5.07 -40.07
C PRO A 304 4.67 -5.29 -39.98
N TYR A 305 5.47 -4.25 -39.67
CA TYR A 305 6.89 -4.23 -40.06
C TYR A 305 7.79 -5.33 -39.47
N PRO A 306 7.83 -5.59 -38.15
CA PRO A 306 8.98 -6.31 -37.60
C PRO A 306 8.60 -7.56 -36.79
N ILE A 307 9.02 -8.82 -37.07
CA ILE A 307 8.91 -10.14 -36.32
C ILE A 307 10.28 -10.60 -35.70
N ARG A 308 10.39 -11.44 -34.62
CA ARG A 308 11.65 -11.55 -33.79
C ARG A 308 11.84 -12.79 -32.86
N ASP A 309 11.63 -14.05 -33.28
CA ASP A 309 11.67 -15.28 -32.42
C ASP A 309 12.48 -15.22 -31.09
N LEU A 310 11.89 -15.60 -29.94
CA LEU A 310 12.53 -15.51 -28.63
C LEU A 310 13.79 -16.38 -28.52
N GLY A 311 13.88 -17.49 -29.26
CA GLY A 311 14.58 -18.64 -28.71
C GLY A 311 14.06 -18.97 -27.31
N ALA A 312 14.74 -19.85 -26.55
CA ALA A 312 14.18 -20.48 -25.35
C ALA A 312 15.03 -21.61 -24.74
N PRO A 313 14.68 -22.20 -23.58
CA PRO A 313 15.63 -22.79 -22.65
C PRO A 313 16.23 -24.18 -22.80
N PRO A 314 17.24 -24.46 -21.93
CA PRO A 314 18.09 -25.63 -22.01
C PRO A 314 17.52 -26.91 -21.33
N GLY A 315 16.27 -27.31 -21.57
CA GLY A 315 15.77 -28.63 -21.08
C GLY A 315 14.53 -29.24 -21.77
N ASP A 316 14.05 -28.67 -22.88
CA ASP A 316 12.65 -28.21 -22.87
C ASP A 316 11.72 -28.65 -24.06
N VAL A 317 10.36 -28.82 -23.93
CA VAL A 317 9.41 -29.52 -24.85
C VAL A 317 7.95 -29.00 -25.22
N ILE A 318 7.23 -27.97 -24.67
CA ILE A 318 6.01 -27.26 -25.25
C ILE A 318 6.12 -25.65 -24.99
N SER A 319 5.40 -24.51 -25.37
CA SER A 319 5.76 -23.07 -24.88
C SER A 319 5.05 -21.65 -25.10
N TRP A 320 4.69 -20.86 -24.08
CA TRP A 320 3.87 -19.59 -24.02
C TRP A 320 4.44 -18.12 -24.07
N GLY A 321 4.50 -17.26 -23.01
CA GLY A 321 4.86 -15.78 -22.87
C GLY A 321 4.25 -15.03 -21.57
N THR A 322 4.79 -14.03 -20.80
CA THR A 322 4.19 -13.37 -19.54
C THR A 322 4.68 -12.10 -18.77
N ALA A 323 5.91 -11.51 -18.67
CA ALA A 323 6.10 -10.04 -18.33
C ALA A 323 7.40 -9.12 -18.51
N ILE A 324 8.01 -8.28 -17.58
CA ILE A 324 9.25 -7.31 -17.65
C ILE A 324 10.00 -6.81 -16.29
N ASN A 325 10.40 -5.51 -16.09
CA ASN A 325 11.33 -4.75 -15.13
C ASN A 325 11.45 -3.20 -15.53
N ASP A 326 12.57 -2.40 -15.55
CA ASP A 326 12.91 -0.96 -16.04
C ASP A 326 13.57 -0.59 -17.49
N ALA A 327 14.82 -1.00 -17.92
CA ALA A 327 15.52 -0.97 -19.26
C ALA A 327 15.94 -2.28 -20.11
N GLY A 328 15.99 -3.56 -19.63
CA GLY A 328 15.80 -4.90 -20.32
C GLY A 328 15.93 -6.28 -19.55
N HIS A 329 14.86 -6.82 -18.88
CA HIS A 329 14.67 -7.42 -17.49
C HIS A 329 13.20 -7.99 -17.36
N VAL A 330 12.74 -9.22 -16.98
CA VAL A 330 11.42 -9.82 -17.43
C VAL A 330 10.86 -11.27 -17.07
N ALA A 331 9.86 -11.65 -16.26
CA ALA A 331 9.54 -13.13 -16.05
C ALA A 331 8.19 -13.81 -16.44
N GLY A 332 8.21 -15.17 -16.45
CA GLY A 332 7.09 -16.12 -16.65
C GLY A 332 7.46 -17.63 -16.92
N HIS A 333 7.23 -18.35 -18.04
CA HIS A 333 7.15 -19.84 -17.96
C HIS A 333 7.32 -20.95 -19.09
N SER A 334 8.53 -21.25 -19.64
CA SER A 334 9.12 -22.41 -20.43
C SER A 334 8.72 -23.79 -19.99
N ILE A 335 9.24 -24.91 -20.56
CA ILE A 335 9.00 -26.29 -20.16
C ILE A 335 9.98 -27.35 -20.59
N GLY A 336 10.26 -28.36 -19.78
CA GLY A 336 10.90 -29.63 -20.13
C GLY A 336 10.40 -30.84 -19.33
N SER A 337 11.30 -31.45 -18.54
CA SER A 337 10.98 -32.47 -17.54
C SER A 337 12.18 -32.81 -16.64
N ASP A 338 12.03 -32.71 -15.32
CA ASP A 338 13.02 -33.17 -14.35
C ASP A 338 13.00 -34.70 -14.29
N SER A 339 14.01 -35.35 -14.89
CA SER A 339 14.16 -36.82 -14.90
C SER A 339 12.95 -37.59 -15.47
N GLY A 340 12.14 -36.95 -16.33
CA GLY A 340 10.91 -37.52 -16.90
C GLY A 340 9.66 -37.35 -16.02
N ILE A 341 9.72 -36.51 -14.99
CA ILE A 341 8.53 -35.94 -14.32
C ILE A 341 8.23 -34.58 -14.97
N TRP A 342 6.96 -34.28 -15.18
CA TRP A 342 6.48 -32.99 -15.64
C TRP A 342 6.53 -31.94 -14.51
N VAL A 343 7.32 -30.88 -14.68
CA VAL A 343 7.60 -29.75 -13.76
C VAL A 343 7.92 -28.34 -14.44
N ILE A 344 7.08 -27.26 -14.51
CA ILE A 344 7.21 -25.82 -15.13
C ILE A 344 7.97 -24.41 -14.56
N ARG A 345 9.28 -24.13 -14.16
CA ARG A 345 9.76 -23.01 -13.16
C ARG A 345 10.48 -21.78 -13.78
N VAL A 346 10.33 -20.58 -13.22
CA VAL A 346 10.22 -19.22 -13.85
C VAL A 346 11.16 -18.14 -13.24
N PHE A 347 12.06 -17.33 -13.76
CA PHE A 347 12.46 -16.93 -15.07
C PHE A 347 13.61 -15.87 -14.92
N LEU A 348 14.91 -15.92 -15.36
CA LEU A 348 15.84 -14.73 -15.24
C LEU A 348 16.93 -14.47 -16.35
N TRP A 349 17.27 -13.23 -16.70
CA TRP A 349 17.90 -12.84 -18.00
C TRP A 349 18.05 -11.26 -18.11
N ASN A 350 19.03 -10.46 -17.60
CA ASN A 350 19.18 -8.98 -17.96
C ASN A 350 20.21 -8.52 -19.06
N ASN A 351 19.79 -7.90 -20.18
CA ASN A 351 20.46 -7.75 -21.53
C ASN A 351 21.59 -8.76 -22.08
N GLY A 352 21.78 -10.03 -21.61
CA GLY A 352 22.84 -11.10 -21.84
C GLY A 352 22.54 -12.65 -22.11
N THR A 353 22.45 -13.62 -21.15
CA THR A 353 22.24 -15.14 -21.29
C THR A 353 21.58 -15.97 -20.09
N PHE A 354 20.74 -17.03 -20.36
CA PHE A 354 19.72 -17.81 -19.55
C PHE A 354 20.00 -18.06 -18.02
N GLN A 355 19.24 -17.52 -17.04
CA GLN A 355 19.46 -17.63 -15.57
C GLN A 355 18.34 -18.32 -14.73
N VAL A 356 18.58 -19.60 -14.36
CA VAL A 356 17.77 -20.59 -13.57
C VAL A 356 17.69 -20.29 -12.05
N LEU A 357 16.50 -20.39 -11.43
CA LEU A 357 16.13 -20.16 -10.02
C LEU A 357 15.07 -21.30 -9.57
N PRO A 358 15.13 -22.06 -8.44
CA PRO A 358 14.63 -23.47 -8.49
C PRO A 358 13.71 -24.06 -7.36
N GLY A 359 12.42 -24.33 -7.66
CA GLY A 359 11.36 -25.04 -6.87
C GLY A 359 11.67 -25.76 -5.54
N LEU A 360 10.77 -25.67 -4.55
CA LEU A 360 10.92 -26.22 -3.17
C LEU A 360 10.80 -27.73 -3.00
N GLY A 361 11.14 -28.49 -4.02
CA GLY A 361 10.73 -29.88 -4.10
C GLY A 361 9.20 -30.05 -4.19
N GLY A 362 8.46 -28.98 -4.46
CA GLY A 362 7.22 -29.10 -5.22
C GLY A 362 7.58 -29.34 -6.69
N THR A 363 6.67 -29.97 -7.42
CA THR A 363 6.91 -30.34 -8.81
C THR A 363 6.71 -29.19 -9.75
N GLU A 364 5.63 -28.44 -9.64
CA GLU A 364 5.37 -27.32 -10.53
C GLU A 364 6.08 -26.03 -9.96
N THR A 365 5.55 -24.79 -10.05
CA THR A 365 5.97 -23.37 -9.75
C THR A 365 5.54 -22.31 -10.87
N PHE A 366 4.29 -21.82 -10.92
CA PHE A 366 3.73 -20.76 -11.81
C PHE A 366 4.47 -19.40 -11.88
N ALA A 367 3.98 -18.34 -12.59
CA ALA A 367 4.83 -17.27 -13.20
C ALA A 367 4.37 -15.75 -13.34
N LEU A 368 4.79 -14.80 -12.48
CA LEU A 368 3.87 -13.67 -12.14
C LEU A 368 4.38 -12.21 -11.93
N GLY A 369 5.59 -11.80 -11.51
CA GLY A 369 5.86 -10.35 -11.30
C GLY A 369 6.90 -9.96 -10.29
N ILE A 370 7.40 -8.69 -10.25
CA ILE A 370 8.64 -8.17 -9.56
C ILE A 370 8.70 -6.82 -8.69
N ASN A 371 9.69 -5.88 -8.58
CA ASN A 371 9.75 -4.84 -7.43
C ASN A 371 10.41 -3.36 -7.54
N GLU A 372 10.53 -2.58 -8.64
CA GLU A 372 11.34 -1.34 -9.12
C GLU A 372 12.75 -1.42 -9.92
N ALA A 373 13.92 -1.89 -9.41
CA ALA A 373 15.19 -2.33 -10.07
C ALA A 373 15.54 -3.88 -10.19
N ASP A 374 15.73 -4.67 -9.11
CA ASP A 374 16.00 -6.15 -8.93
C ASP A 374 14.93 -7.20 -8.26
N ASP A 375 14.06 -6.96 -7.21
CA ASP A 375 13.25 -7.79 -6.21
C ASP A 375 11.73 -8.30 -6.47
N VAL A 376 10.88 -9.01 -5.59
CA VAL A 376 9.60 -9.78 -6.00
C VAL A 376 8.62 -10.62 -5.05
N VAL A 377 7.41 -11.18 -5.48
CA VAL A 377 6.40 -12.04 -4.73
C VAL A 377 5.39 -13.12 -5.41
N GLY A 378 5.20 -14.42 -5.03
CA GLY A 378 4.53 -15.59 -5.74
C GLY A 378 3.49 -16.53 -5.01
N TYR A 379 2.78 -17.48 -5.65
CA TYR A 379 2.39 -18.80 -5.02
C TYR A 379 3.49 -19.80 -5.30
N GLY A 380 3.30 -21.12 -5.52
CA GLY A 380 4.41 -21.99 -6.02
C GLY A 380 4.79 -23.34 -5.47
N TYR A 381 3.95 -24.01 -4.72
CA TYR A 381 3.92 -25.34 -4.18
C TYR A 381 5.19 -26.18 -3.87
N ASN A 382 5.09 -27.14 -2.93
CA ASN A 382 6.28 -27.69 -2.25
C ASN A 382 6.20 -29.18 -1.94
N ALA A 383 7.29 -29.69 -1.36
CA ALA A 383 7.51 -31.05 -0.87
C ALA A 383 6.43 -31.70 0.05
N SER A 384 5.42 -30.99 0.52
CA SER A 384 4.43 -31.47 1.50
C SER A 384 2.97 -31.36 1.07
N GLY A 385 2.64 -30.49 0.13
CA GLY A 385 1.29 -30.42 -0.38
C GLY A 385 0.19 -29.81 0.51
N LEU A 386 0.54 -28.87 1.41
CA LEU A 386 -0.36 -27.95 2.16
C LEU A 386 -0.49 -26.52 1.50
N SER A 387 0.02 -25.42 2.11
CA SER A 387 0.61 -24.28 1.36
C SER A 387 1.72 -23.43 1.99
N ARG A 388 2.21 -22.38 1.31
CA ARG A 388 3.33 -21.51 1.75
C ARG A 388 3.60 -20.39 0.71
N ALA A 389 2.95 -19.21 0.63
CA ALA A 389 3.10 -18.19 -0.46
C ALA A 389 3.66 -16.74 -0.28
N ILE A 390 4.18 -16.12 -1.38
CA ILE A 390 5.61 -15.79 -1.50
C ILE A 390 6.13 -14.34 -1.74
N LEU A 391 7.28 -13.89 -1.17
CA LEU A 391 8.26 -12.80 -1.55
C LEU A 391 9.71 -13.28 -1.36
N TRP A 392 10.65 -12.88 -2.24
CA TRP A 392 12.11 -12.93 -2.08
C TRP A 392 12.67 -11.54 -2.09
N GLN A 393 13.92 -11.38 -1.65
CA GLN A 393 14.77 -10.32 -2.22
C GLN A 393 16.22 -10.80 -2.60
N ASN A 394 16.83 -10.14 -3.58
CA ASN A 394 18.18 -10.15 -4.19
C ASN A 394 18.84 -11.51 -4.53
N GLY A 395 18.06 -12.39 -5.11
CA GLY A 395 18.36 -13.80 -5.40
C GLY A 395 17.27 -14.70 -4.83
N ASN A 396 16.71 -14.27 -3.70
CA ASN A 396 16.64 -15.19 -2.59
C ASN A 396 15.30 -15.26 -1.85
N PRO A 397 14.80 -16.49 -1.67
CA PRO A 397 14.10 -16.96 -0.51
C PRO A 397 13.90 -16.16 0.82
N THR A 398 12.70 -16.27 1.43
CA THR A 398 12.29 -16.01 2.86
C THR A 398 11.30 -17.10 3.41
N ASP A 399 10.81 -17.19 4.67
CA ASP A 399 9.56 -17.99 5.05
C ASP A 399 8.74 -17.42 6.25
N LEU A 400 7.40 -17.46 6.17
CA LEU A 400 6.38 -16.56 6.79
C LEU A 400 5.35 -17.40 7.62
N GLY A 401 4.09 -16.95 7.69
CA GLY A 401 2.94 -17.59 8.33
C GLY A 401 1.63 -17.57 7.52
N THR A 402 0.72 -16.60 7.73
CA THR A 402 -0.65 -16.29 7.15
C THR A 402 -1.71 -16.07 8.27
N LEU A 403 -3.05 -15.89 8.03
CA LEU A 403 -4.03 -15.87 9.15
C LEU A 403 -4.32 -17.24 9.73
N GLY A 404 -4.91 -18.19 8.96
CA GLY A 404 -5.66 -19.21 9.70
C GLY A 404 -6.25 -20.52 9.14
N GLY A 405 -6.54 -20.76 7.86
CA GLY A 405 -7.47 -21.86 7.47
C GLY A 405 -7.04 -23.03 6.56
N THR A 406 -6.48 -22.79 5.36
CA THR A 406 -5.99 -23.84 4.42
C THR A 406 -4.74 -23.43 3.58
N GLU A 407 -4.80 -22.61 2.49
CA GLU A 407 -3.65 -22.56 1.50
C GLU A 407 -2.73 -21.33 1.26
N SER A 408 -2.85 -20.46 0.22
CA SER A 408 -2.15 -19.13 -0.03
C SER A 408 -1.36 -18.93 -1.36
N GLY A 409 -1.24 -17.69 -1.89
CA GLY A 409 -0.47 -17.35 -3.13
C GLY A 409 0.19 -15.94 -3.27
N ALA A 410 0.29 -15.35 -4.49
CA ALA A 410 0.64 -13.92 -4.78
C ALA A 410 0.39 -13.19 -6.14
N TYR A 411 -0.57 -12.28 -6.23
CA TYR A 411 -0.83 -11.32 -7.31
C TYR A 411 -0.39 -9.80 -7.18
N GLY A 412 0.67 -9.37 -6.47
CA GLY A 412 1.04 -7.94 -6.40
C GLY A 412 2.22 -7.45 -5.55
N ILE A 413 2.54 -6.14 -5.58
CA ILE A 413 3.52 -5.40 -4.71
C ILE A 413 3.39 -3.84 -4.75
N ASN A 414 4.14 -3.02 -3.99
CA ASN A 414 4.15 -1.56 -4.19
C ASN A 414 5.52 -0.92 -4.22
N ASP A 415 5.72 0.18 -4.97
CA ASP A 415 6.78 1.25 -5.00
C ASP A 415 7.46 1.56 -3.63
N ARG A 416 6.86 1.06 -2.56
CA ARG A 416 7.02 1.46 -1.16
C ARG A 416 6.78 0.27 -0.18
N GLY A 417 6.63 -0.95 -0.68
CA GLY A 417 6.39 -2.21 0.05
C GLY A 417 5.05 -2.91 -0.31
N GLN A 418 3.95 -2.28 0.13
CA GLN A 418 2.50 -2.60 0.23
C GLN A 418 1.87 -3.59 -0.79
N VAL A 419 0.61 -4.02 -0.59
CA VAL A 419 -0.08 -5.06 -1.42
C VAL A 419 -1.59 -5.23 -1.11
N VAL A 420 -2.08 -6.47 -1.22
CA VAL A 420 -3.17 -7.03 -2.01
C VAL A 420 -3.20 -8.59 -1.86
N GLY A 421 -4.23 -9.38 -2.22
CA GLY A 421 -4.05 -10.87 -2.42
C GLY A 421 -5.01 -11.94 -1.84
N TRP A 422 -4.82 -13.27 -2.09
CA TRP A 422 -5.69 -14.43 -1.71
C TRP A 422 -5.13 -15.74 -0.97
N SER A 423 -5.89 -16.24 0.04
CA SER A 423 -5.62 -17.00 1.32
C SER A 423 -6.80 -17.17 2.38
N TYR A 424 -6.76 -18.16 3.24
CA TYR A 424 -7.83 -18.58 4.14
C TYR A 424 -7.77 -17.99 5.56
N ASN A 425 -8.80 -17.24 5.95
CA ASN A 425 -9.01 -16.95 7.37
C ASN A 425 -9.16 -18.21 8.24
N ALA A 426 -9.04 -18.06 9.56
CA ALA A 426 -9.16 -19.14 10.55
C ALA A 426 -10.56 -19.78 10.69
N THR A 427 -11.55 -19.38 9.88
CA THR A 427 -12.95 -19.81 10.03
C THR A 427 -13.49 -20.65 8.86
N GLY A 428 -13.20 -20.27 7.62
CA GLY A 428 -13.87 -20.84 6.43
C GLY A 428 -14.23 -19.87 5.30
N GLN A 429 -13.71 -18.63 5.24
CA GLN A 429 -14.13 -17.56 4.31
C GLN A 429 -13.01 -16.99 3.39
N GLN A 430 -13.27 -16.75 2.08
CA GLN A 430 -12.44 -15.88 1.19
C GLN A 430 -12.57 -14.42 1.68
N HIS A 431 -11.64 -13.49 1.47
CA HIS A 431 -11.32 -12.46 2.48
C HIS A 431 -10.78 -11.08 1.79
N ALA A 432 -10.39 -9.97 2.48
CA ALA A 432 -9.70 -8.70 2.04
C ALA A 432 -8.66 -8.06 3.07
N PHE A 433 -7.40 -7.60 2.80
CA PHE A 433 -6.31 -7.27 3.83
C PHE A 433 -5.08 -6.43 3.39
N LEU A 434 -4.05 -6.23 4.23
CA LEU A 434 -2.69 -5.68 3.95
C LEU A 434 -1.50 -6.21 4.89
N TRP A 435 -0.25 -6.67 4.52
CA TRP A 435 0.93 -7.06 5.41
C TRP A 435 1.95 -5.92 5.52
N ASP A 436 1.48 -4.69 5.76
CA ASP A 436 2.25 -3.49 5.49
C ASP A 436 3.61 -3.43 6.19
N GLN A 437 4.68 -3.30 5.37
CA GLN A 437 6.11 -3.40 5.67
C GLN A 437 6.46 -4.47 6.72
N GLY A 438 5.63 -5.49 6.85
CA GLY A 438 5.66 -6.34 8.03
C GLY A 438 4.37 -7.05 8.39
N ASN A 439 3.21 -6.40 8.30
CA ASN A 439 2.22 -6.57 9.39
C ASN A 439 0.74 -6.59 8.97
N MET A 440 -0.01 -7.57 9.49
CA MET A 440 -1.15 -8.18 8.78
C MET A 440 -2.49 -7.69 9.25
N THR A 441 -3.26 -7.25 8.28
CA THR A 441 -4.36 -6.37 8.50
C THR A 441 -5.61 -6.95 7.86
N ASP A 442 -6.44 -7.69 8.61
CA ASP A 442 -7.79 -8.14 8.21
C ASP A 442 -8.64 -6.89 7.94
N LEU A 443 -9.08 -6.75 6.69
CA LEU A 443 -9.74 -5.59 6.12
C LEU A 443 -11.01 -5.97 5.31
N GLY A 444 -11.80 -6.88 5.85
CA GLY A 444 -13.23 -6.60 6.02
C GLY A 444 -14.24 -6.98 4.92
N THR A 445 -15.47 -7.12 5.43
CA THR A 445 -16.69 -7.67 4.83
C THR A 445 -17.70 -6.60 4.33
N LEU A 446 -18.02 -6.51 3.04
CA LEU A 446 -19.15 -5.73 2.49
C LEU A 446 -20.34 -5.91 3.39
N PRO A 447 -21.08 -4.83 3.73
CA PRO A 447 -22.17 -4.90 4.68
C PRO A 447 -23.12 -6.11 4.50
N GLY A 448 -22.93 -7.10 5.37
CA GLY A 448 -23.72 -8.34 5.45
C GLY A 448 -23.14 -9.57 4.76
N GLY A 449 -21.86 -9.57 4.37
CA GLY A 449 -21.23 -10.61 3.57
C GLY A 449 -20.32 -11.65 4.27
N SER A 450 -19.78 -12.63 3.51
CA SER A 450 -18.83 -13.64 4.03
C SER A 450 -17.80 -14.36 3.09
N PHE A 451 -17.49 -13.92 1.86
CA PHE A 451 -16.32 -14.26 1.01
C PHE A 451 -15.96 -13.31 -0.17
N SER A 452 -14.73 -13.26 -0.72
CA SER A 452 -14.12 -11.96 -1.11
C SER A 452 -12.64 -12.10 -1.60
N THR A 453 -12.09 -11.45 -2.63
CA THR A 453 -10.76 -11.84 -3.17
C THR A 453 -10.09 -10.85 -4.11
N ALA A 454 -8.80 -11.01 -4.35
CA ALA A 454 -7.87 -9.93 -4.15
C ALA A 454 -6.60 -10.02 -5.06
N ASN A 455 -6.37 -9.15 -6.07
CA ASN A 455 -5.09 -9.12 -6.86
C ASN A 455 -4.00 -8.14 -6.39
N ALA A 456 -4.03 -6.83 -6.73
CA ALA A 456 -2.89 -6.01 -7.24
C ALA A 456 -2.98 -4.45 -7.08
N ILE A 457 -1.96 -3.55 -7.27
CA ILE A 457 -1.65 -2.26 -6.58
C ILE A 457 -1.22 -0.87 -7.36
N ASN A 458 -0.79 0.35 -6.85
CA ASN A 458 -0.51 1.64 -7.68
C ASN A 458 0.49 2.79 -7.25
N GLU A 459 1.14 3.68 -8.02
CA GLU A 459 2.05 4.76 -7.44
C GLU A 459 1.59 5.56 -6.16
N ALA A 460 0.47 6.32 -6.16
CA ALA A 460 -0.02 7.01 -4.94
C ALA A 460 -1.56 7.08 -4.60
N GLY A 461 -2.48 6.53 -5.40
CA GLY A 461 -3.95 6.43 -5.26
C GLY A 461 -4.64 5.60 -4.15
N GLN A 462 -5.29 4.46 -4.52
CA GLN A 462 -6.45 3.85 -3.81
C GLN A 462 -6.32 2.28 -3.63
N VAL A 463 -7.34 1.44 -3.94
CA VAL A 463 -7.31 -0.04 -4.27
C VAL A 463 -8.44 -0.38 -5.29
N VAL A 464 -8.58 -1.56 -5.96
CA VAL A 464 -9.58 -1.93 -7.01
C VAL A 464 -9.92 -3.48 -7.30
N GLY A 465 -10.98 -4.27 -6.90
CA GLY A 465 -11.02 -5.80 -7.09
C GLY A 465 -12.22 -6.83 -7.34
N ALA A 466 -12.42 -7.92 -6.53
CA ALA A 466 -13.63 -8.85 -6.44
C ALA A 466 -14.34 -9.34 -5.11
N GLY A 467 -15.66 -9.25 -4.94
CA GLY A 467 -16.47 -9.57 -3.73
C GLY A 467 -18.01 -9.40 -3.94
N ASP A 468 -18.92 -9.53 -2.96
CA ASP A 468 -20.41 -9.63 -3.11
C ASP A 468 -21.38 -8.98 -2.07
N VAL A 469 -22.62 -8.67 -2.50
CA VAL A 469 -23.73 -8.31 -1.59
C VAL A 469 -23.99 -9.46 -0.65
N ALA A 470 -24.48 -9.15 0.55
CA ALA A 470 -25.29 -10.01 1.43
C ALA A 470 -26.37 -10.93 0.75
N SER A 471 -26.61 -10.84 -0.56
CA SER A 471 -27.43 -11.77 -1.35
C SER A 471 -26.66 -12.86 -2.10
N GLY A 472 -25.31 -12.90 -2.02
CA GLY A 472 -24.47 -13.78 -2.84
C GLY A 472 -24.52 -13.42 -4.33
N VAL A 473 -24.65 -12.12 -4.62
CA VAL A 473 -24.66 -11.53 -5.96
C VAL A 473 -23.60 -10.46 -5.95
N VAL A 474 -22.79 -10.37 -7.00
CA VAL A 474 -21.39 -10.05 -6.75
C VAL A 474 -20.99 -8.70 -7.36
N HIS A 475 -19.96 -7.98 -6.86
CA HIS A 475 -20.21 -6.80 -6.00
C HIS A 475 -18.91 -5.98 -5.54
N ALA A 476 -18.51 -4.82 -6.18
CA ALA A 476 -17.40 -3.71 -6.05
C ALA A 476 -17.45 -2.16 -5.57
N PHE A 477 -16.38 -1.29 -5.49
CA PHE A 477 -16.59 0.08 -4.88
C PHE A 477 -15.68 1.35 -5.05
N LEU A 478 -14.96 1.80 -3.99
CA LEU A 478 -13.81 2.71 -3.88
C LEU A 478 -13.44 2.96 -2.39
N TRP A 479 -12.39 2.33 -1.83
CA TRP A 479 -11.79 2.74 -0.53
C TRP A 479 -10.91 4.01 -0.60
N GLN A 480 -10.78 4.69 0.54
CA GLN A 480 -9.85 5.77 0.88
C GLN A 480 -9.62 5.58 2.37
N SER A 481 -8.42 5.09 2.67
CA SER A 481 -7.79 4.88 3.96
C SER A 481 -8.67 4.28 5.08
N GLY A 482 -9.60 3.36 4.75
CA GLY A 482 -10.48 2.67 5.72
C GLY A 482 -11.83 2.13 5.17
N THR A 483 -12.19 2.46 3.93
CA THR A 483 -13.57 2.79 3.48
C THR A 483 -14.41 1.68 2.80
N MET A 484 -15.75 1.72 2.67
CA MET A 484 -16.53 0.66 1.94
C MET A 484 -17.59 1.26 0.95
N THR A 485 -17.20 1.84 -0.20
CA THR A 485 -18.04 2.68 -1.14
C THR A 485 -18.76 2.02 -2.37
N ASP A 486 -19.69 1.06 -2.20
CA ASP A 486 -20.51 0.38 -3.26
C ASP A 486 -20.84 1.26 -4.49
N LEU A 487 -20.82 0.72 -5.73
CA LEU A 487 -21.39 1.39 -6.93
C LEU A 487 -22.37 0.58 -7.85
N GLY A 488 -22.95 -0.60 -7.46
CA GLY A 488 -23.88 -1.53 -8.21
C GLY A 488 -23.46 -3.05 -8.38
N PRO A 489 -23.93 -3.88 -9.36
CA PRO A 489 -23.67 -5.36 -9.37
C PRO A 489 -22.54 -6.19 -10.15
N GLY A 490 -21.17 -6.03 -10.08
CA GLY A 490 -20.15 -6.98 -10.69
C GLY A 490 -18.70 -6.69 -11.29
N SER A 491 -17.87 -7.79 -11.52
CA SER A 491 -16.50 -8.17 -12.16
C SER A 491 -15.05 -7.58 -12.18
N ALA A 492 -14.30 -6.97 -11.24
CA ALA A 492 -13.29 -5.94 -11.63
C ALA A 492 -11.77 -6.26 -11.61
N ASN A 493 -11.01 -5.78 -12.62
CA ASN A 493 -9.64 -6.14 -13.02
C ASN A 493 -8.45 -5.07 -13.18
N GLY A 494 -8.26 -3.87 -12.57
CA GLY A 494 -7.28 -2.82 -13.11
C GLY A 494 -6.78 -1.54 -12.38
N ILE A 495 -5.93 -0.65 -12.97
CA ILE A 495 -5.65 0.80 -12.55
C ILE A 495 -4.61 1.53 -13.44
N ASN A 496 -4.56 2.85 -13.31
CA ASN A 496 -3.62 3.85 -13.80
C ASN A 496 -3.67 5.09 -12.91
N ASP A 497 -2.70 5.99 -12.90
CA ASP A 497 -2.85 7.31 -12.27
C ASP A 497 -3.89 8.19 -12.95
N VAL A 498 -4.86 8.61 -12.13
CA VAL A 498 -5.26 10.01 -11.87
C VAL A 498 -6.22 10.10 -10.66
N GLY A 499 -6.22 9.13 -9.74
CA GLY A 499 -7.25 8.95 -8.71
C GLY A 499 -8.64 8.65 -9.27
N GLN A 500 -8.71 8.38 -10.58
CA GLN A 500 -9.92 7.94 -11.23
C GLN A 500 -10.02 6.40 -11.18
N VAL A 501 -11.10 5.69 -11.57
CA VAL A 501 -11.42 4.45 -10.78
C VAL A 501 -11.80 3.04 -11.48
N VAL A 502 -11.75 2.85 -12.82
CA VAL A 502 -11.50 1.66 -13.74
C VAL A 502 -12.33 0.27 -13.62
N GLY A 503 -12.81 -0.68 -14.53
CA GLY A 503 -13.57 -1.95 -14.01
C GLY A 503 -14.07 -3.44 -14.74
N THR A 504 -16.18 -4.18 -15.57
CA THR A 504 -16.99 -5.31 -16.25
C THR A 504 -18.30 -4.71 -16.68
N SER A 505 -19.28 -5.45 -17.21
CA SER A 505 -20.58 -5.47 -16.51
C SER A 505 -21.54 -6.47 -17.16
N GLY A 506 -22.28 -7.34 -16.47
CA GLY A 506 -23.24 -8.22 -17.18
C GLY A 506 -22.47 -9.26 -17.97
N SER A 507 -22.67 -9.42 -19.29
CA SER A 507 -21.50 -9.23 -20.18
C SER A 507 -21.71 -8.10 -21.16
N HIS A 508 -21.12 -7.03 -20.74
CA HIS A 508 -20.79 -5.82 -21.39
C HIS A 508 -19.51 -5.37 -20.68
N ALA A 509 -19.06 -4.19 -21.02
CA ALA A 509 -17.92 -3.57 -20.38
C ALA A 509 -18.19 -2.61 -19.22
N ALA A 510 -17.21 -2.05 -18.49
CA ALA A 510 -17.38 -0.72 -17.87
C ALA A 510 -16.39 0.46 -17.75
N LEU A 511 -16.94 1.66 -17.98
CA LEU A 511 -16.45 3.07 -17.98
C LEU A 511 -17.08 3.93 -16.93
N TRP A 512 -17.00 3.46 -15.70
CA TRP A 512 -17.22 4.32 -14.58
C TRP A 512 -16.38 5.58 -14.55
N GLU A 513 -16.86 6.66 -15.15
CA GLU A 513 -16.44 8.04 -14.93
C GLU A 513 -17.15 8.73 -13.76
N ASN A 514 -16.44 9.62 -13.05
CA ASN A 514 -16.89 10.67 -12.12
C ASN A 514 -18.25 10.56 -11.36
N GLY A 515 -18.90 9.39 -11.16
CA GLY A 515 -20.19 9.25 -10.44
C GLY A 515 -21.22 8.18 -10.88
N GLY A 516 -21.47 7.92 -12.18
CA GLY A 516 -22.61 7.04 -12.62
C GLY A 516 -22.88 6.81 -14.15
N MET A 517 -23.19 5.55 -14.57
CA MET A 517 -23.17 4.80 -15.90
C MET A 517 -22.89 5.48 -17.29
N VAL A 518 -21.97 4.95 -18.16
CA VAL A 518 -21.76 5.25 -19.62
C VAL A 518 -21.98 3.97 -20.52
N ASP A 519 -21.67 3.89 -21.84
CA ASP A 519 -21.58 2.63 -22.68
C ASP A 519 -20.68 2.76 -23.98
N LEU A 520 -19.91 1.76 -24.48
CA LEU A 520 -18.98 1.87 -25.66
C LEU A 520 -19.10 0.79 -26.80
N GLY A 521 -19.83 -0.34 -26.67
CA GLY A 521 -19.90 -1.48 -27.64
C GLY A 521 -19.54 -2.83 -26.96
N TRP A 522 -19.42 -4.04 -27.52
CA TRP A 522 -19.31 -5.29 -26.69
C TRP A 522 -18.00 -5.67 -25.83
N GLY A 523 -17.42 -6.89 -25.84
CA GLY A 523 -16.67 -7.49 -24.67
C GLY A 523 -15.11 -7.53 -24.45
N SER A 524 -14.58 -7.92 -23.24
CA SER A 524 -13.15 -7.83 -22.73
C SER A 524 -12.48 -6.57 -22.16
N ALA A 525 -11.96 -6.52 -20.93
CA ALA A 525 -10.86 -5.65 -20.51
C ALA A 525 -10.15 -6.14 -19.24
N SER A 526 -9.27 -5.30 -18.67
CA SER A 526 -7.97 -5.84 -18.33
C SER A 526 -7.07 -5.19 -17.30
N SER A 527 -7.16 -3.90 -16.96
CA SER A 527 -6.08 -2.92 -16.56
C SER A 527 -5.34 -2.33 -17.77
N ILE A 528 -4.96 -1.04 -17.99
CA ILE A 528 -4.97 0.23 -17.21
C ILE A 528 -3.78 1.21 -17.50
N ASN A 529 -3.91 2.45 -18.02
CA ASN A 529 -2.86 3.42 -18.28
C ASN A 529 -3.23 4.90 -18.10
N HIS A 530 -2.27 5.68 -17.60
CA HIS A 530 -2.48 6.95 -16.88
C HIS A 530 -3.01 8.18 -17.65
N ALA A 531 -3.31 8.02 -18.94
CA ALA A 531 -4.09 8.99 -19.71
C ALA A 531 -5.37 8.39 -20.30
N GLY A 532 -6.06 7.45 -19.65
CA GLY A 532 -7.43 7.05 -20.00
C GLY A 532 -7.71 6.51 -21.43
N GLN A 533 -6.70 6.11 -22.22
CA GLN A 533 -6.92 5.15 -23.30
C GLN A 533 -7.51 3.84 -22.69
N ILE A 534 -7.92 2.89 -23.51
CA ILE A 534 -8.39 1.56 -23.08
C ILE A 534 -7.50 0.52 -23.80
N VAL A 535 -7.74 -0.81 -23.77
CA VAL A 535 -7.44 -2.01 -24.65
C VAL A 535 -8.59 -3.10 -24.33
N GLY A 536 -8.68 -4.43 -24.68
CA GLY A 536 -9.46 -5.43 -23.84
C GLY A 536 -10.16 -6.82 -24.27
N TYR A 537 -10.91 -7.11 -25.36
CA TYR A 537 -11.27 -8.45 -26.02
C TYR A 537 -12.01 -7.97 -27.30
N SER A 538 -13.16 -8.52 -27.71
CA SER A 538 -14.31 -7.84 -28.37
C SER A 538 -15.33 -8.88 -28.93
N VAL A 539 -16.67 -8.79 -28.71
CA VAL A 539 -17.63 -9.86 -29.19
C VAL A 539 -19.06 -9.62 -29.76
N GLY A 540 -19.50 -10.35 -30.81
CA GLY A 540 -20.74 -10.07 -31.58
C GLY A 540 -21.03 -10.66 -33.00
N SER A 541 -20.30 -11.61 -33.62
CA SER A 541 -20.71 -12.34 -34.86
C SER A 541 -20.23 -13.80 -35.23
N GLY A 542 -19.38 -14.56 -34.50
CA GLY A 542 -19.03 -15.98 -34.80
C GLY A 542 -17.56 -16.49 -35.04
N GLU A 543 -16.59 -15.70 -35.54
CA GLU A 543 -15.20 -15.78 -35.05
C GLU A 543 -15.21 -15.14 -33.66
N ILE A 544 -14.20 -14.36 -33.26
CA ILE A 544 -14.08 -13.65 -31.96
C ILE A 544 -12.83 -12.78 -32.07
N HIS A 545 -12.87 -11.47 -31.79
CA HIS A 545 -11.90 -10.47 -32.33
C HIS A 545 -11.59 -9.37 -31.32
N GLY A 546 -10.73 -8.42 -31.64
CA GLY A 546 -10.21 -7.47 -30.67
C GLY A 546 -10.68 -6.02 -30.74
N PHE A 547 -10.21 -5.07 -29.91
CA PHE A 547 -10.63 -3.65 -30.06
C PHE A 547 -9.70 -2.49 -29.69
N LEU A 548 -9.87 -1.30 -30.32
CA LEU A 548 -9.24 -0.01 -29.97
C LEU A 548 -10.23 1.08 -29.37
N TRP A 549 -9.77 2.14 -28.62
CA TRP A 549 -10.37 3.36 -27.95
C TRP A 549 -9.60 4.13 -26.84
N TYR A 550 -9.70 5.44 -26.94
CA TYR A 550 -9.31 6.50 -26.00
C TYR A 550 -10.20 7.63 -26.49
N HIS A 551 -11.13 8.12 -25.69
CA HIS A 551 -12.11 9.11 -26.10
C HIS A 551 -13.07 8.80 -27.30
N GLY A 552 -13.33 7.56 -27.84
CA GLY A 552 -14.09 7.50 -29.15
C GLY A 552 -14.67 6.22 -29.86
N ASN A 553 -14.30 6.00 -31.16
CA ASN A 553 -14.86 4.93 -32.05
C ASN A 553 -13.96 4.42 -33.26
N ALA A 554 -14.36 3.33 -33.98
CA ALA A 554 -13.65 2.13 -34.56
C ALA A 554 -12.57 2.11 -35.74
N THR A 555 -11.55 1.19 -35.72
CA THR A 555 -10.61 0.74 -36.84
C THR A 555 -9.77 -0.58 -36.67
N ASP A 556 -9.87 -1.60 -37.53
CA ASP A 556 -9.15 -2.89 -37.34
C ASP A 556 -7.58 -2.77 -37.18
N LEU A 557 -6.85 -3.66 -36.48
CA LEU A 557 -5.37 -3.76 -36.49
C LEU A 557 -4.83 -4.87 -37.47
N GLY A 558 -5.65 -5.82 -37.95
CA GLY A 558 -5.34 -7.04 -38.76
C GLY A 558 -4.47 -8.21 -38.21
N THR A 559 -5.01 -9.45 -38.09
CA THR A 559 -4.30 -10.73 -37.75
C THR A 559 -2.94 -10.94 -38.47
N SER A 560 -1.98 -11.70 -37.91
CA SER A 560 -0.89 -12.30 -38.72
C SER A 560 -1.41 -13.47 -39.55
N PRO A 561 -0.58 -14.04 -40.42
CA PRO A 561 -0.99 -15.16 -41.27
C PRO A 561 -1.52 -16.39 -40.52
N ASN A 562 -2.63 -16.93 -41.03
CA ASN A 562 -3.14 -18.31 -40.86
C ASN A 562 -4.13 -18.56 -39.73
N ASP A 563 -4.33 -17.58 -38.86
CA ASP A 563 -5.14 -17.71 -37.68
C ASP A 563 -6.47 -17.03 -38.00
N THR A 564 -7.61 -17.71 -37.77
CA THR A 564 -8.99 -17.17 -37.84
C THR A 564 -9.26 -16.08 -36.79
N SER A 565 -8.16 -15.46 -36.36
CA SER A 565 -7.77 -15.62 -34.97
C SER A 565 -6.58 -14.74 -34.50
N SER A 566 -6.73 -13.88 -33.49
CA SER A 566 -5.72 -13.64 -32.44
C SER A 566 -6.19 -13.75 -30.91
N GLN A 567 -5.56 -13.61 -29.73
CA GLN A 567 -6.32 -13.14 -28.52
C GLN A 567 -5.47 -12.34 -27.54
N ALA A 568 -5.85 -11.13 -27.16
CA ALA A 568 -4.95 -10.14 -26.53
C ALA A 568 -4.78 -10.31 -24.98
N VAL A 569 -3.93 -9.62 -24.17
CA VAL A 569 -4.19 -9.09 -22.75
C VAL A 569 -3.16 -8.13 -22.01
N GLY A 570 -2.82 -6.93 -22.50
CA GLY A 570 -1.64 -6.15 -22.03
C GLY A 570 -1.09 -4.99 -22.92
N ILE A 571 -0.61 -3.82 -22.44
CA ILE A 571 -0.15 -2.57 -23.16
C ILE A 571 0.78 -1.52 -22.43
N ASN A 572 1.35 -0.40 -22.96
CA ASN A 572 2.25 0.48 -22.17
C ASN A 572 2.20 2.03 -22.21
N ARG A 573 2.87 2.77 -21.27
CA ARG A 573 2.99 4.27 -21.17
C ARG A 573 3.36 4.94 -22.48
N ASP A 574 3.96 4.18 -23.37
CA ASP A 574 4.35 4.63 -24.68
C ASP A 574 3.63 3.92 -25.82
N GLY A 575 2.64 3.06 -25.53
CA GLY A 575 1.70 2.50 -26.52
C GLY A 575 1.61 0.97 -26.64
N HIS A 576 2.48 0.17 -26.01
CA HIS A 576 3.05 -1.03 -26.68
C HIS A 576 2.37 -2.44 -26.65
N ALA A 577 1.13 -2.70 -26.19
CA ALA A 577 0.14 -3.81 -26.50
C ALA A 577 0.41 -5.39 -26.50
N VAL A 578 -0.54 -6.41 -26.44
CA VAL A 578 -0.24 -7.92 -26.44
C VAL A 578 -1.25 -9.02 -26.92
N GLY A 579 -0.94 -10.36 -26.99
CA GLY A 579 -1.89 -11.51 -27.20
C GLY A 579 -1.42 -13.00 -27.27
N PHE A 580 -2.17 -14.06 -26.85
CA PHE A 580 -2.16 -15.46 -27.44
C PHE A 580 -2.71 -15.06 -28.97
N SER A 581 -2.92 -15.82 -30.06
CA SER A 581 -3.69 -15.61 -31.32
C SER A 581 -4.92 -16.54 -31.76
N GLY A 582 -5.88 -17.00 -30.94
CA GLY A 582 -6.99 -18.00 -31.13
C GLY A 582 -6.99 -19.46 -30.54
N ASP A 583 -7.46 -20.46 -31.31
CA ASP A 583 -7.59 -21.94 -31.07
C ASP A 583 -6.63 -22.69 -30.09
N GLN A 584 -5.53 -23.35 -30.55
CA GLN A 584 -4.48 -23.99 -29.73
C GLN A 584 -3.11 -23.28 -29.57
N ALA A 585 -2.37 -22.72 -30.56
CA ALA A 585 -1.94 -21.28 -30.56
C ALA A 585 -1.16 -20.54 -31.76
N HIS A 586 -0.43 -19.40 -31.53
CA HIS A 586 0.32 -18.33 -32.33
C HIS A 586 0.22 -16.77 -31.90
N ALA A 587 1.13 -15.73 -32.01
CA ALA A 587 0.98 -14.22 -31.60
C ALA A 587 2.15 -13.13 -31.57
N VAL A 588 1.94 -11.91 -30.94
CA VAL A 588 2.37 -10.43 -31.12
C VAL A 588 2.71 -9.14 -29.99
N LEU A 589 3.29 -8.34 -31.10
CA LEU A 589 3.73 -6.90 -31.55
C LEU A 589 3.00 -6.00 -32.56
N TRP A 590 2.66 -4.74 -32.19
CA TRP A 590 2.17 -3.66 -33.09
C TRP A 590 2.91 -2.29 -33.03
N THR A 591 2.60 -1.33 -33.91
CA THR A 591 3.33 -0.04 -34.05
C THR A 591 2.39 1.08 -34.56
N LEU A 592 1.93 1.91 -33.63
CA LEU A 592 0.75 2.81 -33.63
C LEU A 592 1.13 4.07 -32.80
N PRO A 593 0.31 4.75 -32.00
CA PRO A 593 0.75 5.92 -31.21
C PRO A 593 1.45 5.62 -29.87
N ARG A 594 2.59 6.32 -29.66
CA ARG A 594 3.02 6.76 -28.32
C ARG A 594 2.29 8.05 -28.03
N ILE A 595 1.54 8.09 -26.93
CA ILE A 595 0.86 9.30 -26.46
C ILE A 595 1.52 9.75 -25.17
N THR A 596 2.07 10.96 -25.16
CA THR A 596 2.57 11.57 -23.92
C THR A 596 1.37 11.87 -23.01
N PRO A 597 1.34 11.32 -21.78
CA PRO A 597 0.24 11.58 -20.86
C PRO A 597 0.21 13.04 -20.40
N PRO A 598 -0.95 13.56 -19.93
CA PRO A 598 -0.92 14.61 -18.93
C PRO A 598 -0.24 14.03 -17.69
N SER A 599 0.76 14.73 -17.15
CA SER A 599 1.52 14.26 -15.97
C SER A 599 0.60 13.98 -14.77
N PRO A 600 0.97 13.04 -13.89
CA PRO A 600 0.11 12.65 -12.78
C PRO A 600 0.03 13.84 -11.80
N PRO A 601 -1.11 14.08 -11.12
CA PRO A 601 -1.03 14.73 -9.82
C PRO A 601 -0.10 13.88 -8.96
N ARG A 602 1.10 14.39 -8.66
CA ARG A 602 2.14 13.71 -7.85
C ARG A 602 1.65 13.21 -6.47
N PHE A 603 0.46 13.64 -6.07
CA PHE A 603 -0.29 13.17 -4.92
C PHE A 603 -1.76 13.04 -5.34
N PRO A 604 -2.26 11.82 -5.59
CA PRO A 604 -3.64 11.56 -5.95
C PRO A 604 -4.62 12.07 -4.88
N MET A 605 -5.77 12.52 -5.34
CA MET A 605 -6.68 13.35 -4.55
C MET A 605 -8.13 12.92 -4.72
N ARG A 606 -8.83 12.73 -3.60
CA ARG A 606 -10.25 12.37 -3.55
C ARG A 606 -11.08 13.53 -3.02
N ASN A 607 -12.21 13.80 -3.68
CA ASN A 607 -13.27 14.68 -3.18
C ASN A 607 -14.14 13.92 -2.18
N LEU A 608 -14.33 14.48 -0.98
CA LEU A 608 -15.09 13.85 0.12
C LEU A 608 -16.62 14.08 0.01
N GLY A 609 -17.05 14.96 -0.89
CA GLY A 609 -18.47 15.27 -1.12
C GLY A 609 -19.07 16.23 -0.10
N PHE A 610 -20.35 16.02 0.24
CA PHE A 610 -21.14 16.91 1.09
C PHE A 610 -22.16 16.14 1.94
N LEU A 611 -22.60 16.74 3.05
CA LEU A 611 -23.80 16.28 3.76
C LEU A 611 -25.06 16.47 2.89
N PRO A 612 -26.02 15.52 2.87
CA PRO A 612 -27.17 15.56 1.95
C PRO A 612 -28.06 16.82 2.02
N ALA A 613 -28.08 17.53 3.16
CA ALA A 613 -28.82 18.78 3.35
C ALA A 613 -27.97 20.05 3.18
N TYR A 614 -26.64 19.92 3.10
CA TYR A 614 -25.68 21.02 3.12
C TYR A 614 -24.70 20.90 1.95
N ASN A 615 -25.26 20.87 0.74
CA ASN A 615 -24.62 20.43 -0.50
C ASN A 615 -24.14 21.58 -1.43
N PHE A 616 -23.69 22.70 -0.87
CA PHE A 616 -23.18 23.83 -1.64
C PHE A 616 -21.66 23.98 -1.58
N SER A 617 -21.03 23.66 -0.45
CA SER A 617 -19.57 23.68 -0.28
C SER A 617 -19.17 22.81 0.89
N SER A 618 -17.96 22.26 0.89
CA SER A 618 -17.38 21.54 2.02
C SER A 618 -15.90 21.88 2.19
N ILE A 619 -15.41 21.80 3.43
CA ILE A 619 -14.01 22.01 3.80
C ILE A 619 -13.66 20.97 4.86
N ALA A 620 -12.57 20.21 4.67
CA ALA A 620 -11.97 19.40 5.72
C ALA A 620 -10.90 20.22 6.46
N TYR A 621 -10.74 20.00 7.76
CA TYR A 621 -9.75 20.69 8.60
C TYR A 621 -8.81 19.71 9.32
N GLY A 622 -9.37 18.67 9.96
CA GLY A 622 -8.60 17.69 10.73
C GLY A 622 -8.72 16.27 10.18
N VAL A 623 -7.69 15.45 10.43
CA VAL A 623 -7.63 14.02 10.09
C VAL A 623 -6.88 13.28 11.19
N ASN A 624 -7.28 12.05 11.52
CA ASN A 624 -6.59 11.19 12.49
C ASN A 624 -5.85 10.02 11.81
N ASP A 625 -5.04 9.27 12.56
CA ASP A 625 -4.26 8.14 12.03
C ASP A 625 -5.10 6.91 11.64
N VAL A 626 -6.42 6.96 11.85
CA VAL A 626 -7.40 5.94 11.42
C VAL A 626 -8.11 6.36 10.13
N GLY A 627 -7.64 7.43 9.47
CA GLY A 627 -8.19 7.93 8.20
C GLY A 627 -9.50 8.71 8.30
N GLN A 628 -10.02 8.92 9.52
CA GLN A 628 -11.25 9.70 9.73
C GLN A 628 -10.97 11.19 9.57
N VAL A 629 -11.85 11.90 8.84
CA VAL A 629 -11.68 13.32 8.48
C VAL A 629 -12.84 14.16 9.03
N VAL A 630 -12.54 15.33 9.58
CA VAL A 630 -13.55 16.25 10.12
C VAL A 630 -13.50 17.63 9.47
N GLY A 631 -14.64 18.31 9.46
CA GLY A 631 -14.77 19.60 8.78
C GLY A 631 -16.16 20.22 8.88
N THR A 632 -16.55 20.98 7.86
CA THR A 632 -17.90 21.55 7.72
C THR A 632 -18.45 21.41 6.30
N SER A 633 -19.76 21.19 6.20
CA SER A 633 -20.54 21.18 4.96
C SER A 633 -21.57 22.30 5.00
N LEU A 634 -21.64 23.13 3.96
CA LEU A 634 -22.40 24.38 3.90
C LEU A 634 -23.63 24.25 3.00
N GLY A 635 -24.77 24.74 3.49
CA GLY A 635 -26.01 24.81 2.70
C GLY A 635 -26.10 26.03 1.80
N ALA A 636 -26.89 25.93 0.73
CA ALA A 636 -27.14 27.04 -0.18
C ALA A 636 -28.05 28.13 0.45
N ASN A 637 -27.96 29.37 -0.05
CA ASN A 637 -28.91 30.46 0.20
C ASN A 637 -29.14 30.83 1.68
N GLY A 638 -28.10 30.77 2.52
CA GLY A 638 -28.17 31.20 3.92
C GLY A 638 -28.64 30.12 4.91
N VAL A 639 -28.73 28.86 4.45
CA VAL A 639 -28.68 27.69 5.35
C VAL A 639 -27.29 27.63 5.98
N GLY A 640 -27.21 27.34 7.28
CA GLY A 640 -25.96 27.28 8.03
C GLY A 640 -25.01 26.15 7.59
N GLY A 641 -23.76 26.23 8.03
CA GLY A 641 -22.80 25.12 7.95
C GLY A 641 -23.01 24.12 9.10
N HIS A 642 -22.83 22.84 8.82
CA HIS A 642 -22.88 21.76 9.81
C HIS A 642 -21.54 21.01 9.86
N ALA A 643 -21.11 20.67 11.06
CA ALA A 643 -19.91 19.88 11.31
C ALA A 643 -20.10 18.45 10.79
N PHE A 644 -19.08 17.90 10.12
CA PHE A 644 -19.09 16.52 9.68
C PHE A 644 -17.96 15.70 10.29
N LEU A 645 -18.24 14.40 10.45
CA LEU A 645 -17.24 13.33 10.48
C LEU A 645 -17.41 12.53 9.19
N TRP A 646 -16.42 12.58 8.32
CA TRP A 646 -16.29 11.67 7.20
C TRP A 646 -15.50 10.48 7.73
N ASP A 647 -16.16 9.34 7.78
CA ASP A 647 -15.58 8.07 8.14
C ASP A 647 -15.96 7.10 7.03
N ASN A 648 -14.97 6.44 6.46
CA ASN A 648 -15.16 5.32 5.56
C ASN A 648 -16.13 5.56 4.41
N GLY A 649 -15.88 6.61 3.63
CA GLY A 649 -16.70 7.04 2.49
C GLY A 649 -17.97 7.79 2.87
N THR A 650 -18.34 7.77 4.15
CA THR A 650 -19.65 8.20 4.66
C THR A 650 -19.51 9.51 5.44
N MET A 651 -20.06 10.60 4.90
CA MET A 651 -20.10 11.89 5.60
C MET A 651 -21.30 11.95 6.56
N THR A 652 -21.00 11.97 7.86
CA THR A 652 -21.98 11.97 8.97
C THR A 652 -22.11 13.36 9.59
N ASP A 653 -23.35 13.84 9.77
CA ASP A 653 -23.67 15.12 10.43
C ASP A 653 -23.51 14.97 11.97
N LEU A 654 -22.67 15.81 12.57
CA LEU A 654 -22.43 15.79 14.03
C LEU A 654 -23.48 16.57 14.84
N GLY A 655 -24.36 17.31 14.17
CA GLY A 655 -25.40 18.13 14.79
C GLY A 655 -24.89 19.44 15.37
N THR A 656 -25.61 19.97 16.36
CA THR A 656 -25.33 21.27 17.01
C THR A 656 -25.62 21.22 18.51
N LEU A 657 -25.16 22.24 19.25
CA LEU A 657 -25.55 22.49 20.65
C LEU A 657 -27.01 23.01 20.81
N GLY A 658 -27.89 22.67 19.86
CA GLY A 658 -29.29 23.11 19.80
C GLY A 658 -29.53 24.40 18.99
N GLY A 659 -28.47 24.99 18.40
CA GLY A 659 -28.56 26.05 17.41
C GLY A 659 -28.62 25.52 15.97
N THR A 660 -28.17 26.31 15.01
CA THR A 660 -28.34 26.07 13.55
C THR A 660 -27.04 25.97 12.77
N GLN A 661 -25.89 25.95 13.44
CA GLN A 661 -24.56 25.91 12.84
C GLN A 661 -23.55 25.15 13.70
N SER A 662 -22.61 24.47 13.04
CA SER A 662 -21.43 23.85 13.64
C SER A 662 -20.28 23.69 12.63
N VAL A 663 -19.05 23.66 13.14
CA VAL A 663 -17.81 23.35 12.40
C VAL A 663 -16.96 22.47 13.30
N ALA A 664 -16.42 21.36 12.76
CA ALA A 664 -15.38 20.59 13.42
C ALA A 664 -14.01 21.01 12.88
N ASN A 665 -13.10 21.37 13.78
CA ASN A 665 -11.75 21.86 13.45
C ASN A 665 -10.69 20.76 13.57
N ALA A 666 -10.80 19.88 14.58
CA ALA A 666 -9.81 18.83 14.83
C ALA A 666 -10.44 17.54 15.40
N ILE A 667 -9.70 16.44 15.27
CA ILE A 667 -10.04 15.09 15.71
C ILE A 667 -8.77 14.41 16.26
N ASN A 668 -8.89 13.57 17.30
CA ASN A 668 -7.78 12.73 17.78
C ASN A 668 -7.96 11.25 17.41
N ASN A 669 -6.93 10.43 17.68
CA ASN A 669 -6.94 8.98 17.40
C ASN A 669 -7.94 8.18 18.28
N ALA A 670 -8.62 8.82 19.24
CA ALA A 670 -9.73 8.22 19.99
C ALA A 670 -11.12 8.53 19.37
N GLY A 671 -11.16 9.21 18.22
CA GLY A 671 -12.41 9.61 17.56
C GLY A 671 -13.13 10.77 18.24
N GLN A 672 -12.48 11.48 19.18
CA GLN A 672 -13.02 12.67 19.81
C GLN A 672 -12.83 13.87 18.88
N VAL A 673 -13.89 14.63 18.65
CA VAL A 673 -13.94 15.74 17.67
C VAL A 673 -14.20 17.06 18.39
N VAL A 674 -13.47 18.11 18.03
CA VAL A 674 -13.61 19.46 18.62
C VAL A 674 -13.81 20.54 17.56
N GLY A 675 -14.43 21.63 17.96
CA GLY A 675 -14.73 22.76 17.09
C GLY A 675 -15.63 23.78 17.79
N TRP A 676 -16.55 24.39 17.03
CA TRP A 676 -17.59 25.28 17.58
C TRP A 676 -18.97 24.94 17.06
N SER A 677 -19.99 25.26 17.86
CA SER A 677 -21.39 25.18 17.48
C SER A 677 -22.20 26.31 18.10
N THR A 678 -23.24 26.74 17.39
CA THR A 678 -24.26 27.60 17.99
C THR A 678 -25.13 26.79 18.94
N ASN A 679 -25.30 27.30 20.17
CA ASN A 679 -26.24 26.73 21.13
C ASN A 679 -27.67 27.25 20.90
N ALA A 680 -28.64 26.74 21.67
CA ALA A 680 -30.05 27.11 21.53
C ALA A 680 -30.40 28.60 21.76
N SER A 681 -29.46 29.44 22.22
CA SER A 681 -29.60 30.90 22.29
C SER A 681 -29.05 31.64 21.05
N GLY A 682 -28.28 30.95 20.21
CA GLY A 682 -27.52 31.51 19.09
C GLY A 682 -26.07 31.87 19.41
N ALA A 683 -25.63 31.78 20.67
CA ALA A 683 -24.24 31.99 21.06
C ALA A 683 -23.32 30.86 20.53
N MET A 684 -22.11 31.21 20.11
CA MET A 684 -21.11 30.31 19.53
C MET A 684 -20.21 29.75 20.64
N HIS A 685 -20.32 28.45 20.92
CA HIS A 685 -19.56 27.79 21.99
C HIS A 685 -18.66 26.68 21.41
N ALA A 686 -17.50 26.50 22.03
CA ALA A 686 -16.61 25.38 21.78
C ALA A 686 -17.29 24.06 22.22
N PHE A 687 -17.09 23.00 21.44
CA PHE A 687 -17.62 21.68 21.77
C PHE A 687 -16.55 20.59 21.81
N LEU A 688 -16.84 19.54 22.58
CA LEU A 688 -16.25 18.20 22.46
C LEU A 688 -17.37 17.24 22.05
N TRP A 689 -17.21 16.56 20.93
CA TRP A 689 -18.10 15.50 20.46
C TRP A 689 -17.40 14.15 20.64
N GLU A 690 -18.11 13.22 21.27
CA GLU A 690 -17.67 11.84 21.45
C GLU A 690 -18.89 10.92 21.57
N ASN A 691 -18.76 9.66 21.14
CA ASN A 691 -19.78 8.63 21.31
C ASN A 691 -21.20 9.02 20.80
N GLY A 692 -21.30 9.89 19.79
CA GLY A 692 -22.57 10.39 19.26
C GLY A 692 -23.20 11.57 20.02
N ALA A 693 -22.51 12.18 20.98
CA ALA A 693 -23.01 13.29 21.79
C ALA A 693 -22.09 14.51 21.73
N MET A 694 -22.67 15.71 21.53
CA MET A 694 -21.95 16.99 21.54
C MET A 694 -22.07 17.65 22.93
N THR A 695 -20.92 17.97 23.54
CA THR A 695 -20.80 18.58 24.87
C THR A 695 -20.29 20.01 24.76
N ASP A 696 -20.99 20.95 25.40
CA ASP A 696 -20.61 22.37 25.52
C ASP A 696 -19.44 22.54 26.49
N LEU A 697 -18.33 23.16 26.06
CA LEU A 697 -17.14 23.38 26.89
C LEU A 697 -17.19 24.67 27.72
N GLY A 698 -18.19 25.54 27.50
CA GLY A 698 -18.35 26.82 28.18
C GLY A 698 -17.43 27.93 27.64
N THR A 699 -17.27 28.98 28.44
CA THR A 699 -16.52 30.20 28.09
C THR A 699 -15.71 30.74 29.28
N LEU A 700 -14.78 31.67 29.03
CA LEU A 700 -14.06 32.45 30.06
C LEU A 700 -14.94 33.58 30.67
N ALA A 701 -16.23 33.29 30.87
CA ALA A 701 -17.28 34.20 31.33
C ALA A 701 -17.62 35.38 30.39
N GLY A 702 -17.27 35.27 29.11
CA GLY A 702 -17.92 35.97 27.99
C GLY A 702 -18.99 35.12 27.30
N ASP A 703 -19.42 35.55 26.11
CA ASP A 703 -20.54 34.96 25.34
C ASP A 703 -20.08 34.06 24.16
N SER A 704 -18.78 33.77 24.04
CA SER A 704 -18.22 32.98 22.92
C SER A 704 -17.03 32.08 23.28
N SER A 705 -16.91 30.97 22.55
CA SER A 705 -15.71 30.12 22.49
C SER A 705 -15.65 29.29 21.21
N GLU A 706 -14.44 28.90 20.81
CA GLU A 706 -14.15 27.98 19.71
C GLU A 706 -12.91 27.14 20.05
N ALA A 707 -12.99 25.82 19.85
CA ALA A 707 -11.84 24.93 19.95
C ALA A 707 -11.17 24.74 18.58
N HIS A 708 -9.84 24.76 18.54
CA HIS A 708 -9.05 24.55 17.32
C HIS A 708 -8.30 23.22 17.30
N ALA A 709 -7.80 22.70 18.44
CA ALA A 709 -7.08 21.43 18.51
C ALA A 709 -7.36 20.62 19.79
N ILE A 710 -7.07 19.31 19.72
CA ILE A 710 -7.23 18.32 20.79
C ILE A 710 -6.05 17.33 20.75
N ASN A 711 -5.49 16.93 21.90
CA ASN A 711 -4.42 15.93 21.98
C ASN A 711 -4.95 14.53 22.38
N GLY A 712 -4.06 13.53 22.45
CA GLY A 712 -4.39 12.15 22.81
C GLY A 712 -4.83 11.97 24.27
N ALA A 713 -4.57 12.94 25.15
CA ALA A 713 -5.09 12.98 26.52
C ALA A 713 -6.50 13.60 26.63
N GLY A 714 -7.09 14.07 25.51
CA GLY A 714 -8.39 14.74 25.50
C GLY A 714 -8.36 16.19 26.01
N GLN A 715 -7.17 16.80 26.12
CA GLN A 715 -7.03 18.23 26.42
C GLN A 715 -7.30 19.04 25.15
N VAL A 716 -8.04 20.14 25.28
CA VAL A 716 -8.57 20.91 24.14
C VAL A 716 -8.10 22.36 24.22
N VAL A 717 -7.68 22.94 23.10
CA VAL A 717 -7.23 24.35 23.02
C VAL A 717 -7.97 25.13 21.94
N GLY A 718 -8.01 26.45 22.11
CA GLY A 718 -8.74 27.36 21.23
C GLY A 718 -8.74 28.79 21.77
N PHE A 719 -9.81 29.54 21.52
CA PHE A 719 -10.05 30.85 22.14
C PHE A 719 -11.45 30.96 22.78
N SER A 720 -11.58 31.83 23.77
CA SER A 720 -12.87 32.19 24.36
C SER A 720 -12.89 33.64 24.81
N SER A 721 -14.05 34.30 24.66
CA SER A 721 -14.23 35.63 25.20
C SER A 721 -14.28 35.63 26.71
N THR A 722 -13.52 36.56 27.27
CA THR A 722 -13.46 36.88 28.69
C THR A 722 -14.60 37.83 29.09
N SER A 723 -14.88 37.97 30.39
CA SER A 723 -15.91 38.92 30.88
C SER A 723 -15.75 40.39 30.42
N PRO A 724 -14.54 40.93 30.17
CA PRO A 724 -14.35 42.23 29.49
C PRO A 724 -14.73 42.28 28.00
N GLY A 725 -14.88 41.13 27.34
CA GLY A 725 -15.15 41.02 25.89
C GLY A 725 -13.91 40.85 25.01
N TRP A 726 -12.78 40.44 25.58
CA TRP A 726 -11.56 40.09 24.82
C TRP A 726 -11.44 38.58 24.63
N ASP A 727 -11.02 38.13 23.44
CA ASP A 727 -10.79 36.71 23.16
C ASP A 727 -9.38 36.30 23.61
N HIS A 728 -9.33 35.36 24.57
CA HIS A 728 -8.09 34.78 25.11
C HIS A 728 -7.95 33.32 24.71
N ALA A 729 -6.71 32.87 24.52
CA ALA A 729 -6.35 31.48 24.35
C ALA A 729 -6.69 30.69 25.61
N PHE A 730 -7.29 29.50 25.45
CA PHE A 730 -7.61 28.61 26.56
C PHE A 730 -6.95 27.24 26.43
N LEU A 731 -6.75 26.59 27.57
CA LEU A 731 -6.58 25.15 27.71
C LEU A 731 -7.76 24.60 28.51
N TRP A 732 -8.52 23.67 27.95
CA TRP A 732 -9.58 22.95 28.62
C TRP A 732 -9.07 21.55 29.00
N ASP A 733 -9.18 21.22 30.27
CA ASP A 733 -8.72 19.96 30.85
C ASP A 733 -9.72 19.50 31.91
N ASN A 734 -10.17 18.23 31.80
CA ASN A 734 -11.04 17.56 32.79
C ASN A 734 -12.25 18.42 33.24
N GLY A 735 -12.94 19.07 32.30
CA GLY A 735 -14.12 19.91 32.58
C GLY A 735 -13.82 21.34 33.06
N THR A 736 -12.56 21.77 33.06
CA THR A 736 -12.14 23.11 33.50
C THR A 736 -11.47 23.87 32.35
N MET A 737 -12.01 25.03 31.98
CA MET A 737 -11.37 25.95 31.04
C MET A 737 -10.39 26.88 31.78
N ILE A 738 -9.14 26.94 31.32
CA ILE A 738 -8.03 27.69 31.89
C ILE A 738 -7.62 28.79 30.91
N ASP A 739 -7.65 30.05 31.36
CA ASP A 739 -7.14 31.20 30.61
C ASP A 739 -5.60 31.17 30.55
N LEU A 740 -5.04 31.18 29.33
CA LEU A 740 -3.59 31.19 29.11
C LEU A 740 -3.00 32.62 29.08
N GLY A 741 -3.85 33.65 29.00
CA GLY A 741 -3.49 35.05 28.95
C GLY A 741 -2.82 35.49 27.64
N THR A 742 -2.05 36.57 27.72
CA THR A 742 -1.38 37.23 26.58
C THR A 742 0.08 37.56 26.92
N LEU A 743 0.89 37.94 25.92
CA LEU A 743 2.24 38.49 26.13
C LEU A 743 2.21 39.95 26.64
N GLY A 744 1.34 40.21 27.62
CA GLY A 744 1.12 41.51 28.26
C GLY A 744 0.43 42.52 27.35
N GLY A 745 -0.74 42.16 26.80
CA GLY A 745 -1.50 42.97 25.87
C GLY A 745 -1.76 44.43 26.32
N GLY A 746 -2.00 45.29 25.35
CA GLY A 746 -2.31 46.70 25.61
C GLY A 746 -3.75 46.87 26.10
N PRO A 747 -4.11 47.96 26.82
CA PRO A 747 -5.47 48.21 27.30
C PRO A 747 -6.52 48.46 26.18
N TYR A 748 -6.11 48.33 24.91
CA TYR A 748 -6.96 48.40 23.72
C TYR A 748 -6.88 47.14 22.84
N TYR A 749 -5.96 46.22 23.12
CA TYR A 749 -5.71 44.98 22.36
C TYR A 749 -5.06 43.94 23.28
N ASP A 750 -5.91 43.11 23.90
CA ASP A 750 -5.51 42.04 24.83
C ASP A 750 -6.04 40.71 24.28
N TYR A 751 -5.41 40.21 23.21
CA TYR A 751 -5.90 39.06 22.44
C TYR A 751 -4.90 37.90 22.43
N SER A 752 -5.42 36.67 22.45
CA SER A 752 -4.69 35.45 22.12
C SER A 752 -5.62 34.36 21.59
N SER A 753 -5.10 33.47 20.76
CA SER A 753 -5.77 32.23 20.35
C SER A 753 -4.75 31.10 20.21
N ALA A 754 -5.09 29.91 20.74
CA ALA A 754 -4.28 28.70 20.63
C ALA A 754 -4.81 27.80 19.51
N TYR A 755 -3.92 27.35 18.63
CA TYR A 755 -4.25 26.56 17.45
C TYR A 755 -3.74 25.13 17.50
N GLY A 756 -2.61 24.87 18.18
CA GLY A 756 -2.00 23.55 18.27
C GLY A 756 -1.67 23.15 19.70
N ILE A 757 -1.76 21.86 19.99
CA ILE A 757 -1.35 21.24 21.27
C ILE A 757 -0.73 19.86 20.98
N ASN A 758 0.36 19.52 21.67
CA ASN A 758 0.95 18.17 21.63
C ASN A 758 0.64 17.35 22.90
N ASP A 759 1.02 16.07 22.91
CA ASP A 759 0.77 15.16 24.05
C ASP A 759 1.64 15.46 25.29
N ALA A 760 2.64 16.35 25.17
CA ALA A 760 3.36 16.91 26.32
C ALA A 760 2.60 18.07 27.00
N GLY A 761 1.44 18.47 26.45
CA GLY A 761 0.63 19.59 26.95
C GLY A 761 1.19 20.97 26.59
N GLN A 762 2.13 21.04 25.63
CA GLN A 762 2.66 22.29 25.11
C GLN A 762 1.68 22.86 24.06
N VAL A 763 1.42 24.16 24.12
CA VAL A 763 0.37 24.82 23.33
C VAL A 763 0.96 25.96 22.49
N VAL A 764 0.58 26.03 21.22
CA VAL A 764 1.05 27.07 20.29
C VAL A 764 -0.10 27.87 19.69
N GLY A 765 0.20 29.10 19.30
CA GLY A 765 -0.80 30.03 18.78
C GLY A 765 -0.22 31.40 18.45
N TRP A 766 -1.09 32.42 18.46
CA TRP A 766 -0.71 33.83 18.35
C TRP A 766 -1.34 34.69 19.45
N THR A 767 -0.67 35.79 19.79
CA THR A 767 -1.10 36.74 20.83
C THR A 767 -0.61 38.16 20.53
N VAL A 768 -1.27 39.17 21.10
CA VAL A 768 -0.83 40.57 21.03
C VAL A 768 0.04 40.90 22.24
N ASN A 769 1.21 41.51 22.00
CA ASN A 769 2.11 41.94 23.08
C ASN A 769 1.88 43.40 23.53
N ALA A 770 2.63 43.83 24.55
CA ALA A 770 2.62 45.19 25.12
C ALA A 770 2.92 46.35 24.14
N THR A 771 3.23 46.06 22.87
CA THR A 771 3.46 47.04 21.80
C THR A 771 2.44 46.93 20.66
N GLU A 772 1.32 46.22 20.90
CA GLU A 772 0.20 46.03 19.97
C GLU A 772 0.61 45.28 18.67
N ASN A 773 1.65 44.45 18.74
CA ASN A 773 2.12 43.60 17.64
C ASN A 773 1.71 42.14 17.86
N THR A 774 1.22 41.47 16.81
CA THR A 774 0.94 40.03 16.79
C THR A 774 2.22 39.21 16.84
N ARG A 775 2.31 38.28 17.79
CA ARG A 775 3.45 37.40 18.06
C ARG A 775 2.99 35.94 18.05
N ALA A 776 3.81 35.04 17.51
CA ALA A 776 3.68 33.61 17.73
C ALA A 776 4.09 33.28 19.17
N PHE A 777 3.42 32.33 19.82
CA PHE A 777 3.77 31.89 21.18
C PHE A 777 3.90 30.37 21.32
N LEU A 778 4.72 29.96 22.29
CA LEU A 778 4.74 28.63 22.90
C LEU A 778 4.39 28.78 24.38
N TRP A 779 3.31 28.16 24.82
CA TRP A 779 2.94 28.03 26.22
C TRP A 779 3.34 26.64 26.72
N ASP A 780 4.11 26.61 27.81
CA ASP A 780 4.61 25.40 28.45
C ASP A 780 4.56 25.59 29.97
N ASN A 781 3.93 24.66 30.69
CA ASN A 781 3.87 24.62 32.16
C ASN A 781 3.53 25.99 32.83
N GLY A 782 2.56 26.71 32.27
CA GLY A 782 2.12 28.02 32.79
C GLY A 782 2.96 29.22 32.34
N THR A 783 3.94 29.03 31.44
CA THR A 783 4.81 30.10 30.92
C THR A 783 4.59 30.30 29.43
N MET A 784 4.10 31.48 29.03
CA MET A 784 3.98 31.87 27.62
C MET A 784 5.31 32.51 27.14
N THR A 785 5.89 31.94 26.09
CA THR A 785 7.16 32.33 25.48
C THR A 785 6.93 32.92 24.09
N ASP A 786 7.58 34.04 23.79
CA ASP A 786 7.51 34.74 22.50
C ASP A 786 8.43 34.08 21.44
N LEU A 787 7.84 33.56 20.36
CA LEU A 787 8.55 32.86 19.29
C LEU A 787 8.96 33.75 18.10
N GLY A 788 8.42 34.97 17.99
CA GLY A 788 8.61 35.81 16.80
C GLY A 788 7.39 36.65 16.45
N PRO A 789 7.44 37.49 15.40
CA PRO A 789 6.25 38.07 14.76
C PRO A 789 5.34 36.97 14.15
N SER A 790 4.18 37.37 13.62
CA SER A 790 3.20 36.48 12.97
C SER A 790 2.60 35.46 13.95
N GLY A 791 2.42 34.19 13.56
CA GLY A 791 1.66 33.20 14.35
C GLY A 791 2.08 31.76 14.08
N ALA A 792 1.86 30.89 15.07
CA ALA A 792 2.03 29.45 14.98
C ALA A 792 0.66 28.74 14.99
N TYR A 793 0.52 27.65 14.24
CA TYR A 793 -0.75 26.94 14.09
C TYR A 793 -0.70 25.47 14.52
N ALA A 794 0.43 24.76 14.37
CA ALA A 794 0.56 23.37 14.80
C ALA A 794 1.92 23.06 15.44
N ILE A 795 1.97 21.99 16.25
CA ILE A 795 3.14 21.53 17.00
C ILE A 795 3.11 19.98 17.10
N ASN A 796 4.25 19.32 16.91
CA ASN A 796 4.39 17.87 17.07
C ASN A 796 4.99 17.47 18.43
N ILE A 797 5.12 16.16 18.70
CA ILE A 797 5.64 15.64 19.98
C ILE A 797 7.13 15.93 20.20
N ALA A 798 7.90 16.12 19.11
CA ALA A 798 9.30 16.54 19.16
C ALA A 798 9.47 18.05 19.49
N GLY A 799 8.37 18.80 19.60
CA GLY A 799 8.39 20.24 19.87
C GLY A 799 8.73 21.09 18.64
N GLU A 800 8.59 20.53 17.44
CA GLU A 800 8.69 21.25 16.18
C GLU A 800 7.37 21.98 15.90
N ILE A 801 7.44 23.27 15.59
CA ILE A 801 6.29 24.16 15.50
C ILE A 801 6.21 24.76 14.10
N VAL A 802 5.01 24.85 13.53
CA VAL A 802 4.78 25.43 12.20
C VAL A 802 3.78 26.57 12.20
N GLY A 803 3.91 27.46 11.21
CA GLY A 803 3.09 28.66 11.05
C GLY A 803 3.65 29.59 9.98
N ASP A 804 3.51 30.90 10.19
CA ASP A 804 3.98 31.95 9.28
C ASP A 804 5.08 32.80 9.93
N PHE A 805 6.14 33.15 9.20
CA PHE A 805 7.12 34.17 9.64
C PHE A 805 7.36 35.19 8.53
N GLY A 806 6.76 36.38 8.66
CA GLY A 806 6.71 37.34 7.55
C GLY A 806 5.70 36.87 6.49
N PRO A 807 6.08 36.74 5.20
CA PRO A 807 5.17 36.34 4.12
C PRO A 807 5.10 34.83 3.87
N ASN A 808 5.97 34.03 4.49
CA ASN A 808 6.19 32.62 4.15
C ASN A 808 5.88 31.68 5.31
N ALA A 809 5.50 30.46 4.95
CA ALA A 809 5.45 29.29 5.81
C ALA A 809 6.79 29.08 6.51
N SER A 810 6.75 28.71 7.78
CA SER A 810 7.95 28.60 8.62
C SER A 810 7.87 27.48 9.65
N LEU A 811 9.06 26.97 9.99
CA LEU A 811 9.29 25.87 10.92
C LEU A 811 10.25 26.35 12.02
N TRP A 812 9.84 26.22 13.29
CA TRP A 812 10.67 26.49 14.46
C TRP A 812 11.14 25.17 15.06
N ILE A 813 12.46 25.00 15.20
CA ILE A 813 13.09 23.88 15.91
C ILE A 813 14.06 24.45 16.93
N ASN A 814 13.89 24.11 18.22
CA ASN A 814 14.75 24.58 19.32
C ASN A 814 14.97 26.12 19.34
N GLY A 815 13.97 26.89 18.89
CA GLY A 815 14.03 28.36 18.79
C GLY A 815 14.76 28.93 17.56
N ALA A 816 15.28 28.09 16.67
CA ALA A 816 15.74 28.50 15.34
C ALA A 816 14.58 28.43 14.33
N VAL A 817 14.45 29.45 13.47
CA VAL A 817 13.37 29.55 12.47
C VAL A 817 13.90 29.24 11.07
N THR A 818 13.20 28.38 10.33
CA THR A 818 13.47 28.04 8.93
C THR A 818 12.32 28.53 8.07
N ASP A 819 12.63 29.36 7.08
CA ASP A 819 11.70 29.77 6.01
C ASP A 819 11.55 28.61 5.02
N LEU A 820 10.32 28.14 4.79
CA LEU A 820 10.03 27.00 3.91
C LEU A 820 9.94 27.38 2.42
N GLY A 821 9.92 28.68 2.11
CA GLY A 821 9.81 29.23 0.76
C GLY A 821 8.37 29.19 0.20
N THR A 822 8.26 29.30 -1.12
CA THR A 822 6.97 29.28 -1.86
C THR A 822 7.10 28.44 -3.12
N LEU A 823 5.95 28.00 -3.66
CA LEU A 823 5.81 27.41 -5.00
C LEU A 823 5.90 28.47 -6.12
N GLY A 824 6.84 29.42 -5.98
CA GLY A 824 7.12 30.49 -6.94
C GLY A 824 6.19 31.71 -6.87
N GLY A 825 5.24 31.75 -5.93
CA GLY A 825 4.39 32.91 -5.63
C GLY A 825 4.99 33.87 -4.59
N LEU A 826 4.16 34.79 -4.10
CA LEU A 826 4.57 35.88 -3.20
C LEU A 826 4.48 35.53 -1.70
N SER A 827 3.72 34.49 -1.35
CA SER A 827 3.44 34.11 0.04
C SER A 827 3.15 32.62 0.18
N SER A 828 3.29 32.11 1.41
CA SER A 828 2.88 30.78 1.85
C SER A 828 2.58 30.77 3.35
N GLY A 829 1.87 29.75 3.83
CA GLY A 829 1.62 29.50 5.26
C GLY A 829 1.46 28.01 5.55
N ALA A 830 1.98 27.54 6.69
CA ALA A 830 1.97 26.13 7.10
C ALA A 830 0.96 25.90 8.25
N PHE A 831 0.00 25.00 8.06
CA PHE A 831 -1.13 24.83 8.97
C PHE A 831 -1.10 23.52 9.76
N GLY A 832 -0.46 22.46 9.24
CA GLY A 832 -0.33 21.16 9.90
C GLY A 832 1.08 20.60 9.84
N ILE A 833 1.46 19.82 10.85
CA ILE A 833 2.70 19.03 10.94
C ILE A 833 2.39 17.68 11.59
N ASN A 834 2.94 16.58 11.06
CA ASN A 834 2.82 15.24 11.67
C ASN A 834 4.02 14.87 12.55
N GLN A 835 3.99 13.70 13.19
CA GLN A 835 5.03 13.31 14.16
C GLN A 835 6.38 12.97 13.50
N GLY A 836 6.40 12.70 12.19
CA GLY A 836 7.62 12.54 11.40
C GLY A 836 8.09 13.80 10.66
N GLY A 837 7.58 14.98 11.03
CA GLY A 837 8.08 16.27 10.52
C GLY A 837 7.62 16.65 9.11
N GLN A 838 6.67 15.93 8.50
CA GLN A 838 6.03 16.37 7.25
C GLN A 838 5.08 17.54 7.54
N ILE A 839 5.16 18.60 6.74
CA ILE A 839 4.44 19.86 6.94
C ILE A 839 3.51 20.11 5.77
N VAL A 840 2.27 20.51 6.04
CA VAL A 840 1.27 20.86 5.01
C VAL A 840 0.73 22.27 5.19
N GLY A 841 0.30 22.86 4.07
CA GLY A 841 -0.23 24.22 4.09
C GLY A 841 -0.72 24.72 2.74
N GLY A 842 -0.62 26.03 2.55
CA GLY A 842 -0.96 26.74 1.32
C GLY A 842 0.16 27.64 0.83
N SER A 843 0.47 27.61 -0.46
CA SER A 843 1.42 28.53 -1.10
C SER A 843 0.82 29.16 -2.33
N ASP A 844 1.15 30.42 -2.59
CA ASP A 844 0.91 31.03 -3.88
C ASP A 844 1.89 30.50 -4.94
N THR A 845 1.42 30.52 -6.19
CA THR A 845 2.21 30.31 -7.41
C THR A 845 2.06 31.53 -8.33
N ALA A 846 2.65 31.49 -9.53
CA ALA A 846 2.45 32.52 -10.55
C ALA A 846 1.04 32.57 -11.17
N SER A 847 0.17 31.58 -10.92
CA SER A 847 -1.15 31.43 -11.58
C SER A 847 -2.34 31.17 -10.62
N GLY A 848 -2.09 30.98 -9.33
CA GLY A 848 -3.09 30.70 -8.30
C GLY A 848 -2.46 30.12 -7.04
N SER A 849 -3.24 29.86 -5.98
CA SER A 849 -2.73 29.22 -4.77
C SER A 849 -2.84 27.69 -4.86
N ARG A 850 -1.98 26.98 -4.13
CA ARG A 850 -1.85 25.52 -4.12
C ARG A 850 -1.64 25.00 -2.71
N ALA A 851 -2.20 23.83 -2.41
CA ALA A 851 -1.82 23.05 -1.25
C ALA A 851 -0.37 22.57 -1.44
N PHE A 852 0.40 22.46 -0.36
CA PHE A 852 1.76 21.92 -0.43
C PHE A 852 2.02 20.85 0.62
N LEU A 853 2.96 19.96 0.29
CA LEU A 853 3.70 19.12 1.21
C LEU A 853 5.15 19.65 1.26
N TRP A 854 5.68 19.87 2.45
CA TRP A 854 7.09 20.13 2.68
C TRP A 854 7.67 18.99 3.50
N GLU A 855 8.78 18.45 3.01
CA GLU A 855 9.54 17.38 3.65
C GLU A 855 11.00 17.50 3.19
N ASN A 856 11.97 17.14 4.03
CA ASN A 856 13.39 17.03 3.66
C ASN A 856 13.95 18.26 2.92
N GLY A 857 13.51 19.47 3.31
CA GLY A 857 13.93 20.74 2.70
C GLY A 857 13.20 21.13 1.40
N THR A 858 12.24 20.34 0.92
CA THR A 858 11.61 20.50 -0.40
C THR A 858 10.10 20.75 -0.28
N MET A 859 9.63 21.93 -0.70
CA MET A 859 8.21 22.21 -0.89
C MET A 859 7.72 21.65 -2.25
N THR A 860 6.63 20.89 -2.24
CA THR A 860 5.99 20.31 -3.44
C THR A 860 4.51 20.66 -3.50
N ASP A 861 4.01 20.99 -4.69
CA ASP A 861 2.58 21.18 -5.00
C ASP A 861 1.80 19.86 -4.83
N LEU A 862 0.76 19.87 -3.97
CA LEU A 862 -0.19 18.77 -3.78
C LEU A 862 -1.25 18.69 -4.90
N GLY A 863 -1.32 19.70 -5.78
CA GLY A 863 -2.28 19.76 -6.88
C GLY A 863 -3.64 20.32 -6.48
N VAL A 864 -4.59 20.25 -7.42
CA VAL A 864 -5.95 20.81 -7.33
C VAL A 864 -6.90 19.91 -8.14
N LEU A 865 -8.20 19.83 -7.78
CA LEU A 865 -9.17 19.07 -8.58
C LEU A 865 -9.23 19.60 -10.03
N ALA A 866 -9.48 18.72 -10.99
CA ALA A 866 -9.33 19.01 -12.43
C ALA A 866 -10.19 20.16 -12.99
N ALA A 867 -11.23 20.61 -12.26
CA ALA A 867 -12.09 21.74 -12.62
C ALA A 867 -11.84 23.01 -11.76
N ASP A 868 -10.98 22.92 -10.75
CA ASP A 868 -10.78 23.94 -9.72
C ASP A 868 -9.54 24.82 -10.00
N ALA A 869 -9.49 26.00 -9.36
CA ALA A 869 -8.46 27.01 -9.61
C ALA A 869 -7.35 27.01 -8.56
N GLY A 870 -7.64 26.61 -7.33
CA GLY A 870 -6.69 26.54 -6.23
C GLY A 870 -7.10 25.57 -5.14
N SER A 871 -6.17 25.31 -4.25
CA SER A 871 -6.30 24.37 -3.12
C SER A 871 -5.45 24.86 -1.94
N TRP A 872 -5.77 24.42 -0.72
CA TRP A 872 -4.97 24.55 0.52
C TRP A 872 -5.17 23.28 1.37
N SER A 873 -4.13 22.84 2.08
CA SER A 873 -4.22 21.76 3.09
C SER A 873 -4.10 22.33 4.51
N TYR A 874 -4.83 21.74 5.46
CA TYR A 874 -4.87 22.18 6.86
C TYR A 874 -4.42 21.10 7.85
N GLY A 875 -4.73 19.82 7.59
CA GLY A 875 -4.39 18.69 8.46
C GLY A 875 -3.55 17.63 7.74
N VAL A 876 -2.72 16.93 8.49
CA VAL A 876 -1.87 15.82 8.01
C VAL A 876 -1.73 14.79 9.13
N ASN A 877 -1.69 13.49 8.80
CA ASN A 877 -1.54 12.40 9.74
C ASN A 877 -0.25 11.60 9.51
N ASN A 878 -0.01 10.57 10.32
CA ASN A 878 1.21 9.76 10.30
C ASN A 878 1.14 8.55 9.34
N VAL A 879 -0.03 8.29 8.74
CA VAL A 879 -0.25 7.13 7.85
C VAL A 879 -0.24 7.47 6.35
N GLY A 880 0.12 8.72 6.00
CA GLY A 880 0.32 9.16 4.61
C GLY A 880 -0.89 9.89 4.00
N GLN A 881 -1.62 10.68 4.80
CA GLN A 881 -2.75 11.48 4.30
C GLN A 881 -2.65 12.95 4.72
N ALA A 882 -3.05 13.83 3.81
CA ALA A 882 -3.24 15.26 4.07
C ALA A 882 -4.66 15.68 3.66
N VAL A 883 -5.31 16.58 4.40
CA VAL A 883 -6.70 17.02 4.14
C VAL A 883 -6.81 18.53 4.02
N GLY A 884 -7.84 18.99 3.32
CA GLY A 884 -8.14 20.41 3.21
C GLY A 884 -9.26 20.73 2.23
N THR A 885 -9.00 21.68 1.34
CA THR A 885 -9.98 22.13 0.36
C THR A 885 -9.39 22.44 -1.02
N SER A 886 -10.20 22.18 -2.05
CA SER A 886 -10.02 22.60 -3.45
C SER A 886 -11.21 23.49 -3.83
N TRP A 887 -11.01 24.53 -4.65
CA TRP A 887 -12.08 25.49 -4.97
C TRP A 887 -12.17 25.94 -6.42
N ALA A 888 -13.41 26.13 -6.88
CA ALA A 888 -13.73 26.54 -8.24
C ALA A 888 -13.21 27.95 -8.56
N PRO A 889 -12.93 28.28 -9.84
CA PRO A 889 -12.52 29.63 -10.26
C PRO A 889 -13.44 30.74 -9.70
N TYR A 890 -12.83 31.84 -9.24
CA TYR A 890 -13.55 32.94 -8.59
C TYR A 890 -14.67 33.52 -9.47
N GLY A 891 -15.91 33.44 -8.99
CA GLY A 891 -17.10 33.81 -9.74
C GLY A 891 -18.33 34.01 -8.86
N ALA A 892 -19.52 34.04 -9.47
CA ALA A 892 -20.78 34.32 -8.78
C ALA A 892 -21.28 33.19 -7.85
N SER A 893 -20.61 32.03 -7.87
CA SER A 893 -20.90 30.87 -7.03
C SER A 893 -19.65 29.99 -6.90
N THR A 894 -18.58 30.54 -6.33
CA THR A 894 -17.39 29.74 -5.96
C THR A 894 -17.80 28.71 -4.90
N ALA A 895 -17.66 27.44 -5.25
CA ALA A 895 -17.84 26.32 -4.34
C ALA A 895 -16.47 25.85 -3.83
N PHE A 896 -16.44 25.40 -2.58
CA PHE A 896 -15.32 24.68 -1.97
C PHE A 896 -15.66 23.20 -1.90
N HIS A 897 -14.66 22.36 -2.12
CA HIS A 897 -14.74 20.91 -2.01
C HIS A 897 -13.81 20.46 -0.88
N ALA A 898 -14.30 19.67 0.06
CA ALA A 898 -13.46 18.98 1.02
C ALA A 898 -12.68 17.88 0.28
N VAL A 899 -11.36 17.89 0.42
CA VAL A 899 -10.48 16.95 -0.28
C VAL A 899 -9.49 16.30 0.67
N ILE A 900 -9.06 15.11 0.27
CA ILE A 900 -7.95 14.38 0.86
C ILE A 900 -6.92 14.05 -0.23
N TRP A 901 -5.66 14.19 0.11
CA TRP A 901 -4.49 13.79 -0.67
C TRP A 901 -3.84 12.59 -0.01
N THR A 902 -3.50 11.57 -0.79
CA THR A 902 -2.56 10.54 -0.35
C THR A 902 -1.14 11.04 -0.59
N ILE A 903 -0.29 10.98 0.43
CA ILE A 903 1.11 11.42 0.41
C ILE A 903 2.03 10.27 0.82
N PRO A 904 3.35 10.32 0.52
CA PRO A 904 4.32 9.40 1.11
C PRO A 904 4.17 9.36 2.63
N ARG A 905 4.23 8.17 3.24
CA ARG A 905 4.25 8.08 4.71
C ARG A 905 5.53 8.74 5.25
N PRO A 906 5.47 9.41 6.40
CA PRO A 906 6.66 9.94 7.06
C PRO A 906 7.64 8.82 7.38
N THR A 907 8.95 9.12 7.33
CA THR A 907 9.98 8.21 7.83
C THR A 907 9.91 8.14 9.36
N LEU A 908 9.35 7.06 9.90
CA LEU A 908 9.29 6.81 11.33
C LEU A 908 10.64 6.26 11.82
N HIS A 909 11.13 6.83 12.93
CA HIS A 909 12.25 6.31 13.71
C HIS A 909 11.70 5.70 15.01
N ASP A 910 12.06 4.46 15.35
CA ASP A 910 11.69 3.76 16.60
C ASP A 910 12.63 2.56 16.79
N VAL A 911 13.47 2.59 17.83
CA VAL A 911 14.32 1.47 18.24
C VAL A 911 14.10 1.11 19.70
N ALA A 912 13.79 -0.18 19.94
CA ALA A 912 13.40 -0.66 21.26
C ALA A 912 14.37 -1.68 21.84
N VAL A 913 14.58 -1.64 23.16
CA VAL A 913 15.26 -2.72 23.89
C VAL A 913 14.23 -3.79 24.23
N ARG A 914 13.87 -4.62 23.24
CA ARG A 914 12.87 -5.71 23.36
C ARG A 914 13.11 -6.63 24.55
N SER A 915 14.36 -6.89 24.93
CA SER A 915 14.67 -7.61 26.17
C SER A 915 16.04 -7.25 26.74
N ALA A 916 16.21 -7.46 28.05
CA ALA A 916 17.52 -7.49 28.71
C ALA A 916 17.54 -8.57 29.80
N SER A 917 18.68 -9.22 30.04
CA SER A 917 18.85 -10.14 31.17
C SER A 917 20.32 -10.32 31.59
N ALA A 918 20.58 -10.54 32.87
CA ALA A 918 21.88 -11.03 33.35
C ALA A 918 21.92 -12.56 33.39
N SER A 919 23.06 -13.14 33.02
CA SER A 919 23.28 -14.61 32.98
C SER A 919 23.17 -15.30 34.35
N MET A 920 23.18 -14.54 35.45
CA MET A 920 22.95 -15.05 36.81
C MET A 920 22.46 -13.94 37.74
N ALA A 921 21.44 -14.22 38.56
CA ALA A 921 20.87 -13.27 39.51
C ALA A 921 21.70 -13.11 40.82
N SER A 922 22.71 -13.97 41.03
CA SER A 922 23.63 -13.88 42.16
C SER A 922 24.97 -14.56 41.86
N ALA A 923 26.08 -13.95 42.29
CA ALA A 923 27.44 -14.46 42.14
C ALA A 923 28.35 -14.01 43.29
N ASP A 924 29.55 -14.57 43.39
CA ASP A 924 30.64 -14.01 44.21
C ASP A 924 31.39 -12.92 43.44
N VAL A 925 31.91 -11.90 44.14
CA VAL A 925 32.79 -10.88 43.55
C VAL A 925 34.02 -11.55 42.91
N GLY A 926 34.23 -11.29 41.61
CA GLY A 926 35.27 -11.92 40.79
C GLY A 926 34.73 -12.90 39.73
N VAL A 927 33.44 -13.24 39.75
CA VAL A 927 32.79 -13.99 38.67
C VAL A 927 32.40 -13.04 37.53
N SER A 928 32.79 -13.35 36.30
CA SER A 928 32.35 -12.58 35.12
C SER A 928 30.89 -12.88 34.79
N ILE A 929 30.08 -11.84 34.58
CA ILE A 929 28.64 -11.95 34.32
C ILE A 929 28.32 -11.40 32.93
N THR A 930 27.61 -12.17 32.11
CA THR A 930 27.15 -11.68 30.81
C THR A 930 25.80 -10.99 30.97
N ILE A 931 25.71 -9.72 30.55
CA ILE A 931 24.44 -9.06 30.30
C ILE A 931 24.10 -9.29 28.83
N THR A 932 22.94 -9.89 28.58
CA THR A 932 22.36 -10.04 27.23
C THR A 932 21.26 -9.01 27.03
N ALA A 933 21.05 -8.60 25.79
CA ALA A 933 19.91 -7.80 25.39
C ALA A 933 19.50 -8.12 23.97
N THR A 934 18.22 -7.95 23.65
CA THR A 934 17.75 -7.92 22.28
C THR A 934 17.27 -6.51 21.99
N VAL A 935 17.83 -5.87 20.97
CA VAL A 935 17.29 -4.63 20.40
C VAL A 935 16.52 -4.93 19.13
N VAL A 936 15.56 -4.08 18.77
CA VAL A 936 14.73 -4.24 17.56
C VAL A 936 14.49 -2.87 16.93
N ASN A 937 14.60 -2.80 15.60
CA ASN A 937 14.13 -1.66 14.83
C ASN A 937 12.63 -1.84 14.52
N ARG A 938 11.84 -0.82 14.80
CA ARG A 938 10.39 -0.71 14.56
C ARG A 938 10.03 0.48 13.66
N GLY A 939 10.98 1.38 13.40
CA GLY A 939 10.86 2.44 12.40
C GLY A 939 10.79 1.90 10.98
N THR A 940 10.52 2.78 10.02
CA THR A 940 10.27 2.44 8.60
C THR A 940 11.52 2.53 7.72
N GLN A 941 12.72 2.60 8.29
CA GLN A 941 14.00 2.60 7.57
C GLN A 941 15.09 1.89 8.38
N PRO A 942 16.23 1.44 7.78
CA PRO A 942 17.33 0.83 8.51
C PRO A 942 18.03 1.79 9.46
N GLU A 943 18.38 1.35 10.67
CA GLU A 943 18.86 2.26 11.73
C GLU A 943 20.22 1.90 12.32
N SER A 944 20.98 2.93 12.69
CA SER A 944 22.35 2.85 13.22
C SER A 944 22.45 3.62 14.55
N PHE A 945 22.70 2.92 15.65
CA PHE A 945 22.60 3.46 17.02
C PHE A 945 23.54 2.75 18.00
N ASP A 946 23.88 3.39 19.12
CA ASP A 946 24.70 2.80 20.19
C ASP A 946 23.82 2.16 21.27
N VAL A 947 24.18 0.97 21.76
CA VAL A 947 23.48 0.26 22.84
C VAL A 947 24.38 0.13 24.06
N SER A 948 23.94 0.63 25.21
CA SER A 948 24.76 0.72 26.44
C SER A 948 24.17 -0.12 27.59
N ALA A 949 24.99 -0.99 28.17
CA ALA A 949 24.62 -1.85 29.30
C ALA A 949 25.26 -1.39 30.62
N TYR A 950 24.49 -1.44 31.71
CA TYR A 950 24.87 -0.92 33.01
C TYR A 950 24.56 -1.90 34.15
N ALA A 951 25.38 -1.83 35.20
CA ALA A 951 25.14 -2.44 36.50
C ALA A 951 25.15 -1.36 37.58
N GLY A 952 23.99 -1.06 38.17
CA GLY A 952 23.83 0.08 39.07
C GLY A 952 24.12 1.40 38.32
N SER A 953 25.21 2.08 38.69
CA SER A 953 25.71 3.28 38.00
C SER A 953 26.98 3.04 37.16
N LEU A 954 27.46 1.79 37.11
CA LEU A 954 28.63 1.41 36.30
C LEU A 954 28.20 1.10 34.86
N LEU A 955 28.76 1.80 33.89
CA LEU A 955 28.73 1.39 32.48
C LEU A 955 29.58 0.13 32.31
N VAL A 956 28.94 -0.98 31.92
CA VAL A 956 29.60 -2.26 31.61
C VAL A 956 30.19 -2.23 30.20
N GLY A 957 29.50 -1.56 29.26
CA GLY A 957 30.03 -1.29 27.94
C GLY A 957 28.95 -0.80 26.96
N THR A 958 29.41 -0.31 25.82
CA THR A 958 28.58 0.17 24.71
C THR A 958 28.93 -0.60 23.44
N LYS A 959 27.95 -0.83 22.56
CA LYS A 959 28.14 -1.40 21.22
C LYS A 959 27.32 -0.65 20.19
N ALA A 960 27.96 -0.27 19.10
CA ALA A 960 27.25 0.18 17.91
C ALA A 960 26.49 -0.99 17.28
N VAL A 961 25.24 -0.70 16.91
CA VAL A 961 24.41 -1.44 15.96
C VAL A 961 24.41 -0.60 14.69
N THR A 962 24.58 -1.25 13.54
CA THR A 962 24.71 -0.57 12.24
C THR A 962 23.76 -1.19 11.24
N ASP A 963 22.95 -0.35 10.61
CA ASP A 963 22.02 -0.66 9.53
C ASP A 963 21.09 -1.83 9.88
N LEU A 964 20.54 -1.82 11.10
CA LEU A 964 19.53 -2.78 11.55
C LEU A 964 18.26 -2.56 10.74
N ALA A 965 17.96 -3.49 9.83
CA ALA A 965 16.82 -3.40 8.93
C ALA A 965 15.46 -3.32 9.67
N VAL A 966 14.45 -2.79 8.99
CA VAL A 966 13.06 -2.65 9.48
C VAL A 966 12.54 -3.97 10.05
N GLY A 967 11.88 -3.90 11.22
CA GLY A 967 11.35 -5.05 11.96
C GLY A 967 12.40 -6.02 12.53
N SER A 968 13.67 -5.87 12.16
CA SER A 968 14.73 -6.82 12.52
C SER A 968 15.23 -6.60 13.94
N SER A 969 15.66 -7.69 14.59
CA SER A 969 16.18 -7.65 15.96
C SER A 969 17.57 -8.24 16.07
N GLN A 970 18.48 -7.56 16.79
CA GLN A 970 19.84 -8.00 17.04
C GLN A 970 20.04 -8.35 18.52
N ASP A 971 20.56 -9.55 18.78
CA ASP A 971 21.01 -9.95 20.10
C ASP A 971 22.44 -9.44 20.38
N LEU A 972 22.59 -8.82 21.54
CA LEU A 972 23.83 -8.23 22.04
C LEU A 972 24.23 -8.91 23.36
N SER A 973 25.52 -8.83 23.68
CA SER A 973 26.12 -9.44 24.87
C SER A 973 27.30 -8.63 25.35
N PHE A 974 27.25 -8.22 26.62
CA PHE A 974 28.23 -7.37 27.30
C PHE A 974 28.81 -8.17 28.48
N SER A 975 30.12 -8.13 28.69
CA SER A 975 30.78 -8.90 29.75
C SER A 975 31.15 -7.99 30.92
N TRP A 976 30.51 -8.19 32.06
CA TRP A 976 30.81 -7.49 33.31
C TRP A 976 31.88 -8.24 34.10
N ASP A 977 33.07 -7.65 34.21
CA ASP A 977 34.09 -8.07 35.17
C ASP A 977 33.72 -7.53 36.56
N THR A 978 33.30 -8.43 37.46
CA THR A 978 32.92 -8.07 38.84
C THR A 978 34.11 -8.01 39.80
N SER A 979 35.36 -8.27 39.37
CA SER A 979 36.54 -8.33 40.26
C SER A 979 36.86 -7.03 40.99
N SER A 980 36.31 -5.90 40.54
CA SER A 980 36.40 -4.58 41.17
C SER A 980 35.08 -4.08 41.78
N ALA A 981 34.01 -4.87 41.69
CA ALA A 981 32.69 -4.52 42.22
C ALA A 981 32.61 -4.74 43.74
N ALA A 982 31.77 -3.95 44.40
CA ALA A 982 31.51 -4.12 45.83
C ALA A 982 30.44 -5.22 46.06
N PRO A 983 30.54 -6.01 47.15
CA PRO A 983 29.44 -6.88 47.57
C PRO A 983 28.17 -6.05 47.82
N GLY A 984 27.05 -6.46 47.21
CA GLY A 984 25.89 -5.58 47.08
C GLY A 984 24.74 -6.17 46.25
N SER A 985 23.94 -5.30 45.64
CA SER A 985 22.85 -5.69 44.74
C SER A 985 22.64 -4.60 43.70
N ASP A 986 23.03 -4.86 42.47
CA ASP A 986 23.03 -3.91 41.36
C ASP A 986 21.86 -4.17 40.42
N SER A 987 21.10 -3.12 40.11
CA SER A 987 20.07 -3.15 39.07
C SER A 987 20.71 -3.13 37.69
N ILE A 988 20.37 -4.10 36.86
CA ILE A 988 20.82 -4.15 35.46
C ILE A 988 19.87 -3.35 34.59
N ARG A 989 20.43 -2.49 33.74
CA ARG A 989 19.71 -1.71 32.73
C ARG A 989 20.48 -1.76 31.42
N VAL A 990 19.76 -1.94 30.32
CA VAL A 990 20.28 -1.71 28.97
C VAL A 990 19.43 -0.61 28.34
N GLU A 991 20.09 0.33 27.68
CA GLU A 991 19.44 1.44 26.99
C GLU A 991 20.03 1.67 25.59
N ILE A 992 19.23 2.31 24.77
CA ILE A 992 19.63 2.98 23.54
C ILE A 992 19.43 4.50 23.81
N PRO A 993 20.38 5.38 23.47
CA PRO A 993 20.16 6.84 23.51
C PRO A 993 19.19 7.24 22.39
N PRO A 994 18.21 8.14 22.65
CA PRO A 994 17.26 8.58 21.63
C PRO A 994 17.93 9.05 20.35
N ILE A 995 17.47 8.54 19.21
CA ILE A 995 17.96 8.94 17.89
C ILE A 995 17.14 10.12 17.34
N PRO A 996 17.63 10.86 16.32
CA PRO A 996 16.87 11.97 15.74
C PRO A 996 15.51 11.51 15.21
N TYR A 997 14.47 12.31 15.47
CA TYR A 997 13.07 12.08 15.04
C TYR A 997 12.40 10.81 15.58
N GLU A 998 12.99 10.15 16.59
CA GLU A 998 12.38 9.02 17.27
C GLU A 998 11.24 9.44 18.21
N THR A 999 10.08 8.79 18.07
CA THR A 999 8.86 9.19 18.78
C THR A 999 8.53 8.34 20.02
N ASP A 1000 8.88 7.04 20.06
CA ASP A 1000 8.69 6.19 21.26
C ASP A 1000 9.99 5.93 22.03
N VAL A 1001 10.55 7.01 22.59
CA VAL A 1001 11.69 6.92 23.52
C VAL A 1001 11.36 6.20 24.85
N SER A 1002 10.12 5.71 25.06
CA SER A 1002 9.74 4.99 26.27
C SER A 1002 10.18 3.51 26.25
N ASN A 1003 10.28 2.93 25.05
CA ASN A 1003 10.66 1.53 24.83
C ASN A 1003 12.20 1.30 24.77
N ASN A 1004 12.96 2.39 24.70
CA ASN A 1004 14.42 2.45 24.57
C ASN A 1004 15.20 1.95 25.81
N VAL A 1005 14.52 1.57 26.90
CA VAL A 1005 15.15 1.18 28.17
C VAL A 1005 14.54 -0.09 28.76
N ALA A 1006 15.35 -1.14 28.92
CA ALA A 1006 14.93 -2.39 29.57
C ALA A 1006 15.75 -2.70 30.83
N SER A 1007 15.10 -3.31 31.83
CA SER A 1007 15.82 -3.85 32.99
C SER A 1007 16.21 -5.32 32.78
N GLY A 1008 17.48 -5.62 33.03
CA GLY A 1008 18.01 -6.99 33.07
C GLY A 1008 17.84 -7.69 34.43
N GLY A 1009 16.99 -7.16 35.31
CA GLY A 1009 16.79 -7.64 36.68
C GLY A 1009 17.77 -7.03 37.70
N ILE A 1010 17.99 -7.75 38.81
CA ILE A 1010 18.93 -7.36 39.88
C ILE A 1010 19.93 -8.50 40.08
N VAL A 1011 21.22 -8.18 40.06
CA VAL A 1011 22.31 -9.11 40.37
C VAL A 1011 22.79 -8.87 41.80
N ARG A 1012 22.92 -9.94 42.58
CA ARG A 1012 23.45 -9.88 43.95
C ARG A 1012 24.90 -10.38 44.01
N LEU A 1013 25.83 -9.51 44.39
CA LEU A 1013 27.24 -9.88 44.56
C LEU A 1013 27.55 -10.17 46.02
N ALA A 1014 28.05 -11.36 46.31
CA ALA A 1014 28.50 -11.79 47.63
C ALA A 1014 30.02 -11.58 47.79
N ALA A 1015 30.46 -11.36 49.03
CA ALA A 1015 31.87 -11.35 49.36
C ALA A 1015 32.41 -12.80 49.35
N PRO A 1016 33.50 -13.10 48.63
CA PRO A 1016 34.02 -14.45 48.49
C PRO A 1016 34.50 -14.99 49.84
N VAL A 1017 34.06 -16.20 50.19
CA VAL A 1017 34.38 -16.82 51.48
C VAL A 1017 35.88 -17.07 51.61
N THR A 1018 36.49 -16.48 52.62
CA THR A 1018 37.89 -16.74 52.97
C THR A 1018 37.94 -17.60 54.23
N ALA A 1019 38.87 -18.56 54.30
CA ALA A 1019 38.91 -19.52 55.41
C ALA A 1019 40.34 -19.81 55.85
N GLN A 1020 40.67 -19.47 57.10
CA GLN A 1020 41.98 -19.75 57.68
C GLN A 1020 41.93 -21.04 58.52
N ALA A 1021 42.54 -22.10 58.00
CA ALA A 1021 42.75 -23.34 58.74
C ALA A 1021 44.01 -23.29 59.61
N SER A 1022 43.96 -23.84 60.82
CA SER A 1022 45.09 -24.02 61.72
C SER A 1022 45.05 -25.38 62.42
N GLY A 1023 46.21 -25.92 62.79
CA GLY A 1023 46.34 -27.14 63.58
C GLY A 1023 47.30 -26.93 64.73
N THR A 1024 46.88 -27.23 65.96
CA THR A 1024 47.68 -26.99 67.18
C THR A 1024 47.77 -28.23 68.08
N PRO A 1025 48.96 -28.57 68.61
CA PRO A 1025 50.27 -28.02 68.24
C PRO A 1025 50.68 -28.43 66.81
N SER A 1026 51.50 -27.62 66.15
CA SER A 1026 51.96 -27.85 64.77
C SER A 1026 52.99 -29.00 64.62
N ALA A 1027 53.45 -29.57 65.73
CA ALA A 1027 54.20 -30.82 65.80
C ALA A 1027 53.93 -31.49 67.15
N THR A 1028 53.83 -32.83 67.18
CA THR A 1028 53.52 -33.59 68.40
C THR A 1028 53.99 -35.05 68.29
N ASP A 1029 54.08 -35.74 69.43
CA ASP A 1029 54.40 -37.18 69.46
C ASP A 1029 53.23 -38.04 68.95
N VAL A 1030 53.54 -39.16 68.31
CA VAL A 1030 52.53 -40.14 67.84
C VAL A 1030 51.63 -40.58 69.01
N GLY A 1031 50.31 -40.48 68.81
CA GLY A 1031 49.31 -40.78 69.85
C GLY A 1031 48.90 -39.58 70.72
N ARG A 1032 49.40 -38.37 70.45
CA ARG A 1032 48.86 -37.12 70.99
C ARG A 1032 47.80 -36.53 70.04
N PRO A 1033 46.71 -35.95 70.57
CA PRO A 1033 45.74 -35.25 69.73
C PRO A 1033 46.32 -33.94 69.17
N ILE A 1034 45.87 -33.57 67.97
CA ILE A 1034 45.99 -32.23 67.39
C ILE A 1034 44.58 -31.66 67.32
N SER A 1035 44.41 -30.39 67.70
CA SER A 1035 43.15 -29.66 67.54
C SER A 1035 43.22 -28.78 66.30
N PHE A 1036 42.28 -28.97 65.39
CA PHE A 1036 42.14 -28.19 64.17
C PHE A 1036 41.07 -27.10 64.35
N SER A 1037 41.35 -25.87 63.93
CA SER A 1037 40.37 -24.80 63.78
C SER A 1037 40.30 -24.38 62.32
N CYS A 1038 39.11 -24.05 61.84
CA CYS A 1038 38.94 -23.33 60.59
C CYS A 1038 38.07 -22.12 60.91
N ASP A 1039 38.65 -20.94 60.71
CA ASP A 1039 38.07 -19.66 61.04
C ASP A 1039 37.68 -18.96 59.72
N PRO A 1040 36.42 -19.07 59.26
CA PRO A 1040 35.96 -18.42 58.05
C PRO A 1040 35.62 -16.95 58.29
N THR A 1041 35.94 -16.13 57.30
CA THR A 1041 35.54 -14.74 57.15
C THR A 1041 34.71 -14.58 55.89
N ASP A 1042 33.68 -13.73 55.99
CA ASP A 1042 32.68 -13.46 54.95
C ASP A 1042 31.78 -14.67 54.59
N GLY A 1043 30.91 -14.50 53.59
CA GLY A 1043 29.86 -15.47 53.25
C GLY A 1043 28.68 -15.55 54.22
N THR A 1044 27.78 -16.50 53.98
CA THR A 1044 26.55 -16.74 54.77
C THR A 1044 26.60 -18.07 55.52
N PRO A 1045 26.58 -18.08 56.87
CA PRO A 1045 26.55 -19.32 57.66
C PRO A 1045 25.18 -20.03 57.55
N PRO A 1046 25.10 -21.35 57.85
CA PRO A 1046 26.12 -22.18 58.50
C PRO A 1046 27.17 -22.75 57.55
N TYR A 1047 28.45 -22.57 57.90
CA TYR A 1047 29.56 -23.22 57.21
C TYR A 1047 29.64 -24.71 57.55
N GLN A 1048 30.12 -25.52 56.60
CA GLN A 1048 30.49 -26.91 56.83
C GLN A 1048 32.00 -27.07 56.56
N PHE A 1049 32.67 -27.82 57.43
CA PHE A 1049 34.11 -28.03 57.35
C PHE A 1049 34.42 -29.50 57.12
N PHE A 1050 35.23 -29.78 56.11
CA PHE A 1050 35.79 -31.09 55.81
C PHE A 1050 37.31 -31.02 55.97
N TRP A 1051 37.90 -32.06 56.54
CA TRP A 1051 39.33 -32.15 56.80
C TRP A 1051 39.89 -33.37 56.06
N ASP A 1052 40.87 -33.15 55.20
CA ASP A 1052 41.70 -34.19 54.60
C ASP A 1052 43.09 -34.11 55.23
N PHE A 1053 43.61 -35.24 55.69
CA PHE A 1053 44.92 -35.35 56.34
C PHE A 1053 46.03 -35.86 55.40
N GLY A 1054 45.71 -36.07 54.12
CA GLY A 1054 46.64 -36.51 53.07
C GLY A 1054 46.87 -38.01 53.00
N ASP A 1055 46.15 -38.80 53.82
CA ASP A 1055 46.15 -40.27 53.76
C ASP A 1055 44.93 -40.86 53.02
N GLY A 1056 43.96 -40.02 52.66
CA GLY A 1056 42.76 -40.40 51.91
C GLY A 1056 41.66 -41.07 52.77
N SER A 1057 41.58 -40.75 54.05
CA SER A 1057 40.56 -41.24 55.00
C SER A 1057 39.53 -40.20 55.45
#